data_AF-A0A928KBA9-F1
#
_entry.id   AF-A0A928KBA9-F1
#
_cell.length_a   1.000
_cell.length_b   1.000
_cell.length_c   1.000
_cell.angle_alpha   90.00
_cell.angle_beta   90.00
_cell.angle_gamma   90.00
#
_symmetry.space_group_name_H-M   'P 1'
#
loop_
_entity.id
_entity.type
_entity.pdbx_description
1 polymer ?
#
loop_
_entity_poly.entity_id
_entity_poly.type
_entity_poly.pdbx_seq_one_letter_code
_entity_poly.pdbx_strand_id
1 'polypeptide(L)'
;MFTVIIQNKRASDLMRDHKFLFKPFVDEGSLAFCDWNESGTDVRSSVPDLYNVVKGKKEWRAIIINTDSVYDYKGSYCPLRNNPFDFSHLDTEELPHESPIPLIRLTHIIGGYSAALKKEFEKAFEYVDPDSGEKRRVPASKLTDDELHRLSMECFDTLHSVYEERQADPRIAQLQEEVAEKYPFSDIRPAEILLVSTKKKVENNEKQRIVESWKNHLEMTSSSFWERNKYPNNCRFLFSEITNTDNSLYQKELTEFWLSVLTLATNKVAASTLQAYRLYRLRVEVSREELEKILNLHLNKMMSVYAFIKEQLRLRPEYSFDEEEDVVQRQEIPVTIEKTEGKELCMNFSRVGLCRDCPEDEKAFWTGELRAKKESLDKYLKAPRRVIDKAATHLKRKTDSFTGEHYELDKFQLADLREYMTELEVKIIASGAENMVDRKAVGEAIAQVDKDVRKEVGFRLRRKVAIVGGLIILAIVLGGYLPYLVQAAKTSASVLLSSLLLTLVVLVLSAVGGLIALWWQRRRVVKVMKRFNTLMRKVAADVRAYATRFEEYFSDICTYMKAQSILDGITRHKENALSNYSLLNAHKRALQTAIERDSEWITAYGIKRVDEMIPTVTSFFKTEVIPKENSLYYFAANREEDDIPINTTGDTVTSPYKFVEKLWIEREDIFDEEEGKA
;
A
#
# COMPACT_ATOMS: atom_id res chain seq x y z
N MET A 1 -28.78 -2.96 -20.31
CA MET A 1 -29.49 -3.80 -19.31
C MET A 1 -28.42 -4.45 -18.45
N PHE A 2 -28.55 -4.47 -17.13
CA PHE A 2 -27.54 -5.11 -16.27
C PHE A 2 -27.72 -6.64 -16.30
N THR A 3 -26.63 -7.39 -16.45
CA THR A 3 -26.68 -8.85 -16.59
C THR A 3 -25.90 -9.55 -15.48
N VAL A 4 -26.54 -10.51 -14.81
CA VAL A 4 -25.89 -11.39 -13.83
C VAL A 4 -25.66 -12.75 -14.46
N ILE A 5 -24.40 -13.17 -14.53
CA ILE A 5 -24.00 -14.47 -15.03
C ILE A 5 -23.86 -15.43 -13.84
N ILE A 6 -24.72 -16.44 -13.78
CA ILE A 6 -24.80 -17.44 -12.72
C ILE A 6 -24.19 -18.73 -13.23
N GLN A 7 -23.16 -19.23 -12.54
CA GLN A 7 -22.34 -20.34 -13.02
C GLN A 7 -22.33 -21.49 -12.04
N ASN A 8 -22.56 -22.73 -12.50
CA ASN A 8 -22.25 -23.88 -11.68
C ASN A 8 -20.73 -24.02 -11.47
N LYS A 9 -20.32 -24.87 -10.53
CA LYS A 9 -18.90 -25.03 -10.17
C LYS A 9 -18.02 -25.33 -11.39
N ARG A 10 -18.49 -26.22 -12.28
CA ARG A 10 -17.73 -26.59 -13.49
C ARG A 10 -17.62 -25.45 -14.50
N ALA A 11 -18.70 -24.70 -14.72
CA ALA A 11 -18.67 -23.52 -15.57
C ALA A 11 -17.70 -22.46 -15.01
N SER A 12 -17.68 -22.26 -13.69
CA SER A 12 -16.75 -21.34 -13.01
C SER A 12 -15.28 -21.77 -13.18
N ASP A 13 -15.00 -23.07 -13.11
CA ASP A 13 -13.68 -23.64 -13.37
C ASP A 13 -13.23 -23.44 -14.83
N LEU A 14 -14.10 -23.75 -15.81
CA LEU A 14 -13.82 -23.56 -17.25
C LEU A 14 -13.68 -22.07 -17.63
N MET A 15 -14.44 -21.21 -16.96
CA MET A 15 -14.38 -19.76 -17.16
C MET A 15 -13.08 -19.16 -16.61
N ARG A 16 -12.39 -19.81 -15.65
CA ARG A 16 -11.23 -19.23 -14.96
C ARG A 16 -10.18 -18.68 -15.91
N ASP A 17 -9.90 -19.41 -16.98
CA ASP A 17 -8.89 -19.05 -17.98
C ASP A 17 -9.41 -18.02 -19.00
N HIS A 18 -10.73 -17.77 -19.02
CA HIS A 18 -11.44 -16.82 -19.89
C HIS A 18 -11.95 -15.57 -19.17
N LYS A 19 -11.80 -15.47 -17.84
CA LYS A 19 -12.26 -14.31 -17.03
C LYS A 19 -11.70 -12.97 -17.52
N PHE A 20 -10.53 -12.97 -18.15
CA PHE A 20 -9.91 -11.78 -18.71
C PHE A 20 -10.74 -11.11 -19.83
N LEU A 21 -11.60 -11.87 -20.52
CA LEU A 21 -12.53 -11.32 -21.53
C LEU A 21 -13.69 -10.54 -20.91
N PHE A 22 -14.05 -10.86 -19.67
CA PHE A 22 -15.21 -10.25 -19.02
C PHE A 22 -14.82 -9.06 -18.13
N LYS A 23 -13.56 -8.99 -17.71
CA LYS A 23 -13.05 -7.98 -16.77
C LYS A 23 -13.37 -6.52 -17.16
N PRO A 24 -13.19 -6.08 -18.42
CA PRO A 24 -13.51 -4.69 -18.80
C PRO A 24 -14.99 -4.34 -18.53
N PHE A 25 -15.89 -5.28 -18.80
CA PHE A 25 -17.34 -5.11 -18.65
C PHE A 25 -17.79 -5.22 -17.18
N VAL A 26 -17.10 -6.04 -16.37
CA VAL A 26 -17.28 -6.05 -14.90
C VAL A 26 -16.91 -4.69 -14.32
N ASP A 27 -15.77 -4.13 -14.74
CA ASP A 27 -15.24 -2.88 -14.21
C ASP A 27 -16.10 -1.66 -14.62
N GLU A 28 -16.74 -1.73 -15.79
CA GLU A 28 -17.76 -0.76 -16.23
C GLU A 28 -19.10 -0.94 -15.50
N GLY A 29 -19.30 -2.04 -14.77
CA GLY A 29 -20.51 -2.32 -14.00
C GLY A 29 -21.71 -2.75 -14.86
N SER A 30 -21.47 -3.22 -16.09
CA SER A 30 -22.51 -3.72 -17.00
C SER A 30 -22.91 -5.17 -16.69
N LEU A 31 -21.98 -5.96 -16.16
CA LEU A 31 -22.19 -7.35 -15.81
C LEU A 31 -21.55 -7.74 -14.47
N ALA A 32 -22.06 -8.82 -13.88
CA ALA A 32 -21.54 -9.39 -12.64
C ALA A 32 -21.65 -10.92 -12.65
N PHE A 33 -20.88 -11.57 -11.79
CA PHE A 33 -20.86 -13.03 -11.66
C PHE A 33 -21.40 -13.46 -10.30
N CYS A 34 -22.10 -14.58 -10.28
CA CYS A 34 -22.44 -15.29 -9.06
C CYS A 34 -22.19 -16.79 -9.24
N ASP A 35 -21.60 -17.42 -8.22
CA ASP A 35 -21.45 -18.87 -8.19
C ASP A 35 -22.76 -19.52 -7.72
N TRP A 36 -23.15 -20.59 -8.40
CA TRP A 36 -24.34 -21.38 -8.11
C TRP A 36 -23.98 -22.62 -7.30
N ASN A 37 -24.58 -22.71 -6.12
CA ASN A 37 -24.60 -23.90 -5.28
C ASN A 37 -25.83 -24.77 -5.59
N GLU A 38 -25.60 -25.87 -6.29
CA GLU A 38 -26.65 -26.83 -6.71
C GLU A 38 -27.41 -27.45 -5.53
N SER A 39 -26.79 -27.55 -4.35
CA SER A 39 -27.41 -28.11 -3.14
C SER A 39 -28.34 -27.13 -2.42
N GLY A 40 -28.33 -25.86 -2.81
CA GLY A 40 -29.18 -24.84 -2.19
C GLY A 40 -30.67 -25.02 -2.54
N THR A 41 -31.52 -24.62 -1.61
CA THR A 41 -32.99 -24.68 -1.70
C THR A 41 -33.64 -23.29 -1.71
N ASP A 42 -32.89 -22.25 -1.34
CA ASP A 42 -33.36 -20.86 -1.29
C ASP A 42 -32.35 -19.93 -1.96
N VAL A 43 -32.75 -18.69 -2.27
CA VAL A 43 -31.88 -17.73 -2.96
C VAL A 43 -30.55 -17.53 -2.24
N ARG A 44 -30.53 -17.47 -0.90
CA ARG A 44 -29.30 -17.19 -0.13
C ARG A 44 -28.37 -18.40 -0.05
N SER A 45 -28.89 -19.63 -0.11
CA SER A 45 -28.06 -20.83 -0.16
C SER A 45 -27.63 -21.21 -1.58
N SER A 46 -28.48 -20.99 -2.58
CA SER A 46 -28.21 -21.32 -3.99
C SER A 46 -27.33 -20.28 -4.68
N VAL A 47 -27.57 -18.98 -4.46
CA VAL A 47 -26.79 -17.89 -5.08
C VAL A 47 -26.55 -16.76 -4.05
N PRO A 48 -25.64 -16.97 -3.09
CA PRO A 48 -25.49 -16.09 -1.92
C PRO A 48 -25.25 -14.61 -2.26
N ASP A 49 -24.49 -14.34 -3.33
CA ASP A 49 -24.09 -12.99 -3.72
C ASP A 49 -25.16 -12.25 -4.55
N LEU A 50 -26.22 -12.94 -5.00
CA LEU A 50 -27.18 -12.39 -5.95
C LEU A 50 -27.81 -11.09 -5.45
N TYR A 51 -28.29 -11.07 -4.20
CA TYR A 51 -28.92 -9.89 -3.62
C TYR A 51 -27.97 -8.70 -3.51
N ASN A 52 -26.68 -8.93 -3.25
CA ASN A 52 -25.69 -7.85 -3.17
C ASN A 52 -25.46 -7.22 -4.54
N VAL A 53 -25.46 -8.04 -5.59
CA VAL A 53 -25.17 -7.66 -6.96
C VAL A 53 -26.34 -6.91 -7.61
N VAL A 54 -27.59 -7.33 -7.36
CA VAL A 54 -28.79 -6.72 -7.97
C VAL A 54 -29.33 -5.52 -7.21
N LYS A 55 -28.86 -5.29 -5.97
CA LYS A 55 -29.35 -4.21 -5.12
C LYS A 55 -29.29 -2.85 -5.82
N GLY A 56 -30.44 -2.19 -5.92
CA GLY A 56 -30.55 -0.85 -6.53
C GLY A 56 -30.61 -0.84 -8.06
N LYS A 57 -30.63 -2.00 -8.73
CA LYS A 57 -30.88 -2.10 -10.18
C LYS A 57 -32.39 -2.13 -10.44
N LYS A 58 -32.87 -1.33 -11.40
CA LYS A 58 -34.31 -1.26 -11.75
C LYS A 58 -34.77 -2.43 -12.63
N GLU A 59 -33.88 -2.92 -13.48
CA GLU A 59 -34.13 -4.02 -14.43
C GLU A 59 -32.82 -4.78 -14.62
N TRP A 60 -32.88 -6.12 -14.59
CA TRP A 60 -31.73 -6.98 -14.79
C TRP A 60 -32.12 -8.33 -15.42
N ARG A 61 -31.13 -8.99 -16.04
CA ARG A 61 -31.25 -10.31 -16.69
C ARG A 61 -30.36 -11.32 -15.98
N ALA A 62 -30.81 -12.56 -15.87
CA ALA A 62 -29.97 -13.68 -15.44
C ALA A 62 -29.51 -14.49 -16.66
N ILE A 63 -28.23 -14.82 -16.75
CA ILE A 63 -27.71 -15.85 -17.66
C ILE A 63 -27.22 -17.00 -16.80
N ILE A 64 -27.90 -18.14 -16.84
CA ILE A 64 -27.52 -19.34 -16.08
C ILE A 64 -26.76 -20.26 -17.03
N ILE A 65 -25.50 -20.54 -16.69
CA ILE A 65 -24.64 -21.40 -17.49
C ILE A 65 -24.55 -22.77 -16.84
N ASN A 66 -24.89 -23.81 -17.61
CA ASN A 66 -24.71 -25.20 -17.23
C ASN A 66 -23.82 -25.93 -18.23
N THR A 67 -22.61 -26.30 -17.84
CA THR A 67 -21.67 -27.01 -18.72
C THR A 67 -21.68 -28.54 -18.55
N ASP A 68 -22.59 -29.09 -17.73
CA ASP A 68 -22.54 -30.49 -17.34
C ASP A 68 -22.92 -31.47 -18.45
N SER A 69 -23.58 -31.02 -19.52
CA SER A 69 -24.05 -31.90 -20.59
C SER A 69 -23.00 -32.25 -21.67
N VAL A 70 -21.77 -31.69 -21.61
CA VAL A 70 -20.63 -32.11 -22.49
C VAL A 70 -19.82 -33.24 -21.86
N TYR A 71 -19.68 -33.22 -20.53
CA TYR A 71 -18.78 -34.11 -19.79
C TYR A 71 -19.60 -35.11 -19.01
N ASP A 72 -19.92 -36.24 -19.65
CA ASP A 72 -20.63 -37.42 -19.12
C ASP A 72 -20.96 -37.28 -17.64
N TYR A 73 -22.21 -36.90 -17.37
CA TYR A 73 -22.76 -36.70 -16.04
C TYR A 73 -22.41 -37.94 -15.17
N LYS A 74 -21.53 -37.78 -14.19
CA LYS A 74 -21.33 -38.78 -13.13
C LYS A 74 -22.41 -38.70 -12.04
N GLY A 75 -23.39 -37.80 -12.19
CA GLY A 75 -24.49 -37.58 -11.25
C GLY A 75 -25.81 -38.20 -11.74
N SER A 76 -26.82 -38.21 -10.86
CA SER A 76 -28.12 -38.87 -11.08
C SER A 76 -29.09 -38.14 -12.03
N TYR A 77 -28.73 -36.97 -12.58
CA TYR A 77 -29.65 -36.09 -13.32
C TYR A 77 -29.14 -35.71 -14.73
N CYS A 78 -29.10 -36.66 -15.65
CA CYS A 78 -28.72 -36.41 -17.05
C CYS A 78 -29.89 -35.87 -17.88
N PRO A 79 -29.74 -34.82 -18.69
CA PRO A 79 -30.77 -34.45 -19.67
C PRO A 79 -30.80 -35.43 -20.86
N LEU A 80 -31.87 -35.37 -21.67
CA LEU A 80 -31.95 -36.11 -22.93
C LEU A 80 -30.82 -35.69 -23.90
N ARG A 81 -30.29 -36.66 -24.65
CA ARG A 81 -29.15 -36.44 -25.57
C ARG A 81 -29.41 -35.33 -26.60
N ASN A 82 -30.66 -35.17 -27.03
CA ASN A 82 -31.02 -34.22 -28.08
C ASN A 82 -31.24 -32.80 -27.53
N ASN A 83 -31.68 -32.67 -26.28
CA ASN A 83 -32.01 -31.39 -25.65
C ASN A 83 -31.39 -31.31 -24.23
N PRO A 84 -30.40 -30.44 -24.00
CA PRO A 84 -29.73 -30.32 -22.70
C PRO A 84 -30.61 -29.73 -21.59
N PHE A 85 -31.85 -29.33 -21.90
CA PHE A 85 -32.81 -28.78 -20.95
C PHE A 85 -34.03 -29.68 -20.71
N ASP A 86 -34.11 -30.83 -21.38
CA ASP A 86 -35.20 -31.78 -21.19
C ASP A 86 -34.81 -32.90 -20.24
N PHE A 87 -35.43 -32.90 -19.05
CA PHE A 87 -35.25 -33.88 -17.99
C PHE A 87 -36.53 -34.68 -17.72
N SER A 88 -37.47 -34.69 -18.68
CA SER A 88 -38.79 -35.34 -18.55
C SER A 88 -38.74 -36.82 -18.13
N HIS A 89 -37.66 -37.54 -18.44
CA HIS A 89 -37.47 -38.93 -18.02
C HIS A 89 -37.05 -39.12 -16.55
N LEU A 90 -36.63 -38.04 -15.87
CA LEU A 90 -36.17 -38.05 -14.47
C LEU A 90 -37.23 -37.49 -13.51
N ASP A 91 -38.09 -36.61 -14.02
CA ASP A 91 -39.16 -35.98 -13.27
C ASP A 91 -40.51 -36.43 -13.86
N THR A 92 -41.03 -37.53 -13.33
CA THR A 92 -42.28 -38.18 -13.79
C THR A 92 -43.52 -37.68 -13.04
N GLU A 93 -43.36 -36.75 -12.10
CA GLU A 93 -44.48 -36.23 -11.31
C GLU A 93 -45.26 -35.17 -12.09
N GLU A 94 -46.45 -35.54 -12.55
CA GLU A 94 -47.35 -34.64 -13.29
C GLU A 94 -47.86 -33.47 -12.42
N LEU A 95 -48.04 -33.70 -11.11
CA LEU A 95 -48.53 -32.69 -10.18
C LEU A 95 -47.47 -31.62 -9.85
N PRO A 96 -47.89 -30.38 -9.51
CA PRO A 96 -46.97 -29.34 -9.07
C PRO A 96 -46.21 -29.77 -7.81
N HIS A 97 -44.88 -29.76 -7.90
CA HIS A 97 -43.97 -30.08 -6.81
C HIS A 97 -42.63 -29.36 -7.01
N GLU A 98 -41.77 -29.42 -6.00
CA GLU A 98 -40.40 -28.89 -6.08
C GLU A 98 -39.52 -29.83 -6.89
N SER A 99 -39.00 -29.34 -8.03
CA SER A 99 -38.21 -30.20 -8.92
C SER A 99 -36.91 -30.67 -8.23
N PRO A 100 -36.60 -31.98 -8.30
CA PRO A 100 -35.35 -32.51 -7.75
C PRO A 100 -34.12 -32.01 -8.54
N ILE A 101 -34.33 -31.59 -9.79
CA ILE A 101 -33.28 -31.17 -10.72
C ILE A 101 -32.79 -29.76 -10.34
N PRO A 102 -31.50 -29.58 -9.99
CA PRO A 102 -30.99 -28.31 -9.52
C PRO A 102 -31.22 -27.14 -10.49
N LEU A 103 -31.06 -27.36 -11.80
CA LEU A 103 -31.21 -26.32 -12.82
C LEU A 103 -32.64 -25.77 -12.84
N ILE A 104 -33.63 -26.66 -12.87
CA ILE A 104 -35.05 -26.29 -12.86
C ILE A 104 -35.39 -25.58 -11.55
N ARG A 105 -34.97 -26.15 -10.42
CA ARG A 105 -35.16 -25.55 -9.09
C ARG A 105 -34.58 -24.13 -9.03
N LEU A 106 -33.38 -23.89 -9.56
CA LEU A 106 -32.78 -22.56 -9.62
C LEU A 106 -33.65 -21.58 -10.42
N THR A 107 -34.22 -22.01 -11.55
CA THR A 107 -35.13 -21.15 -12.33
C THR A 107 -36.39 -20.80 -11.55
N HIS A 108 -36.94 -21.71 -10.74
CA HIS A 108 -38.09 -21.42 -9.87
C HIS A 108 -37.73 -20.48 -8.73
N ILE A 109 -36.56 -20.67 -8.10
CA ILE A 109 -36.05 -19.79 -7.03
C ILE A 109 -35.96 -18.34 -7.53
N ILE A 110 -35.39 -18.12 -8.72
CA ILE A 110 -35.10 -16.78 -9.25
C ILE A 110 -36.28 -16.21 -10.05
N GLY A 111 -36.84 -16.99 -10.97
CA GLY A 111 -37.92 -16.59 -11.89
C GLY A 111 -39.32 -16.68 -11.29
N GLY A 112 -39.48 -17.46 -10.21
CA GLY A 112 -40.78 -17.79 -9.62
C GLY A 112 -41.36 -19.07 -10.22
N TYR A 113 -42.33 -19.65 -9.53
CA TYR A 113 -43.07 -20.81 -10.04
C TYR A 113 -44.25 -20.30 -10.89
N SER A 114 -44.33 -20.68 -12.16
CA SER A 114 -45.42 -20.24 -13.03
C SER A 114 -46.62 -21.17 -12.91
N ALA A 115 -47.77 -20.64 -12.51
CA ALA A 115 -49.06 -21.31 -12.64
C ALA A 115 -49.42 -21.46 -14.13
N ALA A 116 -49.73 -22.69 -14.55
CA ALA A 116 -50.27 -23.10 -15.85
C ALA A 116 -49.84 -22.24 -17.08
N LEU A 117 -48.73 -22.62 -17.72
CA LEU A 117 -48.24 -21.95 -18.93
C LEU A 117 -49.19 -22.09 -20.15
N LYS A 118 -49.99 -23.15 -20.19
CA LYS A 118 -50.96 -23.41 -21.25
C LYS A 118 -52.36 -23.16 -20.73
N LYS A 119 -52.99 -22.11 -21.26
CA LYS A 119 -54.44 -21.94 -21.12
C LYS A 119 -55.10 -23.02 -21.96
N GLU A 120 -55.59 -24.07 -21.31
CA GLU A 120 -56.40 -25.06 -22.00
C GLU A 120 -57.75 -24.41 -22.31
N PHE A 121 -58.15 -24.46 -23.58
CA PHE A 121 -59.47 -24.02 -23.99
C PHE A 121 -60.32 -25.25 -24.20
N GLU A 122 -61.48 -25.31 -23.53
CA GLU A 122 -62.49 -26.31 -23.81
C GLU A 122 -63.59 -25.74 -24.69
N LYS A 123 -64.17 -26.60 -25.53
CA LYS A 123 -65.35 -26.23 -26.30
C LYS A 123 -66.51 -26.05 -25.32
N ALA A 124 -67.23 -24.96 -25.42
CA ALA A 124 -68.45 -24.66 -24.71
C ALA A 124 -69.57 -24.35 -25.70
N PHE A 125 -70.81 -24.49 -25.26
CA PHE A 125 -71.98 -24.17 -26.03
C PHE A 125 -72.71 -23.00 -25.37
N GLU A 126 -72.94 -21.95 -26.14
CA GLU A 126 -73.73 -20.79 -25.75
C GLU A 126 -75.10 -20.87 -26.43
N TYR A 127 -76.18 -20.77 -25.66
CA TYR A 127 -77.55 -20.79 -26.16
C TYR A 127 -78.44 -19.85 -25.34
N VAL A 128 -79.59 -19.46 -25.90
CA VAL A 128 -80.61 -18.71 -25.15
C VAL A 128 -81.59 -19.71 -24.56
N ASP A 129 -81.71 -19.74 -23.24
CA ASP A 129 -82.63 -20.63 -22.55
C ASP A 129 -84.09 -20.29 -22.93
N PRO A 130 -84.88 -21.23 -23.49
CA PRO A 130 -86.25 -20.97 -23.95
C PRO A 130 -87.19 -20.48 -22.84
N ASP A 131 -86.96 -20.91 -21.60
CA ASP A 131 -87.85 -20.63 -20.47
C ASP A 131 -87.54 -19.29 -19.78
N SER A 132 -86.26 -18.89 -19.76
CA SER A 132 -85.80 -17.67 -19.06
C SER A 132 -85.43 -16.52 -19.99
N GLY A 133 -85.19 -16.79 -21.29
CA GLY A 133 -84.72 -15.80 -22.26
C GLY A 133 -83.29 -15.31 -22.03
N GLU A 134 -82.56 -15.88 -21.06
CA GLU A 134 -81.20 -15.51 -20.74
C GLU A 134 -80.19 -16.34 -21.53
N LYS A 135 -79.03 -15.73 -21.85
CA LYS A 135 -77.91 -16.42 -22.47
C LYS A 135 -77.22 -17.32 -21.44
N ARG A 136 -77.20 -18.61 -21.70
CA ARG A 136 -76.47 -19.61 -20.91
C ARG A 136 -75.28 -20.13 -21.69
N ARG A 137 -74.18 -20.35 -20.97
CA ARG A 137 -72.97 -20.97 -21.49
C ARG A 137 -72.66 -22.22 -20.68
N VAL A 138 -72.46 -23.34 -21.36
CA VAL A 138 -72.17 -24.63 -20.72
C VAL A 138 -70.95 -25.27 -21.39
N PRO A 139 -69.91 -25.64 -20.63
CA PRO A 139 -68.77 -26.39 -21.15
C PRO A 139 -69.17 -27.77 -21.68
N ALA A 140 -68.55 -28.21 -22.77
CA ALA A 140 -68.80 -29.54 -23.34
C ALA A 140 -68.41 -30.67 -22.38
N SER A 141 -67.43 -30.45 -21.49
CA SER A 141 -67.02 -31.42 -20.46
C SER A 141 -68.11 -31.72 -19.41
N LYS A 142 -69.11 -30.84 -19.28
CA LYS A 142 -70.23 -30.99 -18.34
C LYS A 142 -71.51 -31.53 -19.00
N LEU A 143 -71.48 -31.78 -20.31
CA LEU A 143 -72.63 -32.26 -21.08
C LEU A 143 -72.39 -33.72 -21.49
N THR A 144 -73.38 -34.56 -21.27
CA THR A 144 -73.43 -35.89 -21.91
C THR A 144 -73.90 -35.78 -23.36
N ASP A 145 -73.57 -36.76 -24.20
CA ASP A 145 -73.95 -36.77 -25.61
C ASP A 145 -75.48 -36.65 -25.82
N ASP A 146 -76.27 -37.27 -24.92
CA ASP A 146 -77.74 -37.19 -24.93
C ASP A 146 -78.28 -35.82 -24.50
N GLU A 147 -77.57 -35.10 -23.62
CA GLU A 147 -77.93 -33.73 -23.22
C GLU A 147 -77.56 -32.72 -24.32
N LEU A 148 -76.43 -32.93 -24.98
CA LEU A 148 -76.02 -32.11 -26.12
C LEU A 148 -76.99 -32.28 -27.30
N HIS A 149 -77.44 -33.51 -27.57
CA HIS A 149 -78.45 -33.77 -28.60
C HIS A 149 -79.81 -33.15 -28.24
N ARG A 150 -80.20 -33.11 -26.96
CA ARG A 150 -81.42 -32.41 -26.55
C ARG A 150 -81.30 -30.90 -26.73
N LEU A 151 -80.19 -30.31 -26.29
CA LEU A 151 -79.90 -28.88 -26.47
C LEU A 151 -79.86 -28.46 -27.95
N SER A 152 -79.33 -29.31 -28.84
CA SER A 152 -79.29 -29.00 -30.26
C SER A 152 -80.68 -29.05 -30.93
N MET A 153 -81.61 -29.83 -30.39
CA MET A 153 -83.00 -29.90 -30.86
C MET A 153 -83.86 -28.76 -30.30
N GLU A 154 -83.67 -28.42 -29.03
CA GLU A 154 -84.48 -27.40 -28.33
C GLU A 154 -84.01 -25.96 -28.63
N CYS A 155 -82.71 -25.75 -28.79
CA CYS A 155 -82.10 -24.42 -28.97
C CYS A 155 -81.40 -24.25 -30.33
N PHE A 156 -81.83 -24.98 -31.36
CA PHE A 156 -81.17 -25.06 -32.68
C PHE A 156 -80.80 -23.69 -33.27
N ASP A 157 -81.71 -22.72 -33.20
CA ASP A 157 -81.54 -21.38 -33.81
C ASP A 157 -80.58 -20.46 -33.03
N THR A 158 -80.25 -20.77 -31.77
CA THR A 158 -79.43 -19.90 -30.89
C THR A 158 -78.16 -20.56 -30.35
N LEU A 159 -77.94 -21.85 -30.66
CA LEU A 159 -76.80 -22.61 -30.20
C LEU A 159 -75.53 -22.27 -30.98
N HIS A 160 -74.52 -21.75 -30.29
CA HIS A 160 -73.20 -21.46 -30.85
C HIS A 160 -72.10 -22.17 -30.08
N SER A 161 -71.14 -22.75 -30.80
CA SER A 161 -69.92 -23.26 -30.16
C SER A 161 -68.94 -22.12 -29.91
N VAL A 162 -68.53 -21.96 -28.67
CA VAL A 162 -67.52 -21.00 -28.22
C VAL A 162 -66.38 -21.78 -27.56
N TYR A 163 -65.17 -21.24 -27.54
CA TYR A 163 -64.07 -21.81 -26.76
C TYR A 163 -63.91 -20.98 -25.48
N GLU A 164 -63.93 -21.66 -24.33
CA GLU A 164 -63.76 -21.04 -23.01
C GLU A 164 -62.49 -21.58 -22.35
N GLU A 165 -61.81 -20.73 -21.58
CA GLU A 165 -60.64 -21.13 -20.81
C GLU A 165 -61.08 -22.11 -19.72
N ARG A 166 -60.53 -23.33 -19.77
CA ARG A 166 -60.77 -24.38 -18.79
C ARG A 166 -60.31 -23.88 -17.42
N GLN A 167 -61.21 -23.86 -16.45
CA GLN A 167 -60.82 -23.53 -15.08
C GLN A 167 -59.86 -24.60 -14.57
N ALA A 168 -58.67 -24.16 -14.12
CA ALA A 168 -57.69 -25.06 -13.51
C ALA A 168 -58.31 -25.78 -12.31
N ASP A 169 -57.99 -27.07 -12.16
CA ASP A 169 -58.43 -27.85 -11.00
C ASP A 169 -58.01 -27.11 -9.72
N PRO A 170 -58.95 -26.80 -8.80
CA PRO A 170 -58.64 -26.08 -7.56
C PRO A 170 -57.54 -26.76 -6.75
N ARG A 171 -57.40 -28.09 -6.86
CA ARG A 171 -56.35 -28.86 -6.19
C ARG A 171 -54.96 -28.59 -6.78
N ILE A 172 -54.86 -28.47 -8.11
CA ILE A 172 -53.61 -28.14 -8.80
C ILE A 172 -53.23 -26.68 -8.51
N ALA A 173 -54.21 -25.77 -8.49
CA ALA A 173 -53.99 -24.36 -8.15
C ALA A 173 -53.45 -24.20 -6.72
N GLN A 174 -54.00 -24.93 -5.75
CA GLN A 174 -53.51 -24.95 -4.37
C GLN A 174 -52.06 -25.46 -4.28
N LEU A 175 -51.75 -26.58 -4.94
CA LEU A 175 -50.38 -27.12 -4.96
C LEU A 175 -49.39 -26.15 -5.64
N GLN A 176 -49.80 -25.44 -6.68
CA GLN A 176 -48.97 -24.41 -7.31
C GLN A 176 -48.67 -23.25 -6.36
N GLU A 177 -49.66 -22.80 -5.59
CA GLU A 177 -49.49 -21.74 -4.60
C GLU A 177 -48.56 -22.19 -3.47
N GLU A 178 -48.74 -23.41 -2.94
CA GLU A 178 -47.86 -24.01 -1.93
C GLU A 178 -46.40 -24.10 -2.41
N VAL A 179 -46.16 -24.45 -3.67
CA VAL A 179 -44.82 -24.50 -4.25
C VAL A 179 -44.27 -23.08 -4.50
N ALA A 180 -45.11 -22.14 -4.94
CA ALA A 180 -44.71 -20.75 -5.16
C ALA A 180 -44.31 -20.05 -3.85
N GLU A 181 -45.00 -20.31 -2.75
CA GLU A 181 -44.68 -19.78 -1.42
C GLU A 181 -43.30 -20.20 -0.91
N LYS A 182 -42.81 -21.38 -1.34
CA LYS A 182 -41.45 -21.85 -1.02
C LYS A 182 -40.34 -21.02 -1.66
N TYR A 183 -40.65 -20.23 -2.69
CA TYR A 183 -39.68 -19.43 -3.45
C TYR A 183 -39.89 -17.92 -3.29
N PRO A 184 -39.82 -17.38 -2.06
CA PRO A 184 -39.94 -15.94 -1.86
C PRO A 184 -38.72 -15.23 -2.46
N PHE A 185 -38.97 -14.10 -3.12
CA PHE A 185 -37.92 -13.27 -3.68
C PHE A 185 -38.12 -11.83 -3.21
N SER A 186 -37.20 -11.34 -2.37
CA SER A 186 -37.37 -10.06 -1.65
C SER A 186 -37.14 -8.80 -2.50
N ASP A 187 -36.55 -8.92 -3.69
CA ASP A 187 -36.19 -7.80 -4.57
C ASP A 187 -36.90 -7.92 -5.94
N ILE A 188 -36.49 -7.16 -6.95
CA ILE A 188 -37.04 -7.26 -8.31
C ILE A 188 -36.53 -8.54 -8.97
N ARG A 189 -37.43 -9.40 -9.44
CA ARG A 189 -37.09 -10.62 -10.23
C ARG A 189 -36.47 -10.25 -11.59
N PRO A 190 -35.64 -11.12 -12.20
CA PRO A 190 -35.06 -10.82 -13.50
C PRO A 190 -36.15 -10.72 -14.56
N ALA A 191 -36.01 -9.75 -15.47
CA ALA A 191 -36.92 -9.58 -16.60
C ALA A 191 -36.82 -10.77 -17.58
N GLU A 192 -35.65 -11.40 -17.66
CA GLU A 192 -35.39 -12.54 -18.53
C GLU A 192 -34.34 -13.46 -17.91
N ILE A 193 -34.51 -14.76 -18.12
CA ILE A 193 -33.57 -15.81 -17.71
C ILE A 193 -33.10 -16.54 -18.97
N LEU A 194 -31.85 -16.35 -19.35
CA LEU A 194 -31.23 -17.10 -20.45
C LEU A 194 -30.54 -18.33 -19.86
N LEU A 195 -31.01 -19.51 -20.25
CA LEU A 195 -30.37 -20.77 -19.94
C LEU A 195 -29.41 -21.11 -21.06
N VAL A 196 -28.12 -21.15 -20.76
CA VAL A 196 -27.06 -21.43 -21.74
C VAL A 196 -26.36 -22.71 -21.33
N SER A 197 -26.39 -23.71 -22.21
CA SER A 197 -25.79 -25.01 -21.95
C SER A 197 -24.81 -25.43 -23.05
N THR A 198 -23.92 -26.35 -22.75
CA THR A 198 -22.96 -26.87 -23.74
C THR A 198 -23.31 -28.31 -24.07
N LYS A 199 -23.48 -28.65 -25.35
CA LYS A 199 -23.83 -29.99 -25.83
C LYS A 199 -22.62 -30.63 -26.50
N LYS A 200 -22.37 -31.92 -26.23
CA LYS A 200 -21.33 -32.67 -26.96
C LYS A 200 -21.69 -32.75 -28.45
N LYS A 201 -20.77 -32.32 -29.30
CA LYS A 201 -20.91 -32.45 -30.76
C LYS A 201 -20.99 -33.93 -31.13
N VAL A 202 -22.15 -34.38 -31.60
CA VAL A 202 -22.31 -35.75 -32.09
C VAL A 202 -21.80 -35.79 -33.52
N GLU A 203 -20.87 -36.70 -33.81
CA GLU A 203 -20.52 -37.09 -35.18
C GLU A 203 -21.72 -37.81 -35.82
N ASN A 204 -22.74 -37.04 -36.19
CA ASN A 204 -23.86 -37.59 -36.92
C ASN A 204 -23.39 -37.92 -38.33
N ASN A 205 -23.71 -39.13 -38.78
CA ASN A 205 -23.59 -39.53 -40.17
C ASN A 205 -24.40 -38.51 -41.00
N GLU A 206 -23.80 -37.78 -41.94
CA GLU A 206 -24.47 -36.71 -42.70
C GLU A 206 -25.83 -37.15 -43.27
N LYS A 207 -25.94 -38.44 -43.59
CA LYS A 207 -27.18 -39.11 -44.02
C LYS A 207 -28.34 -38.96 -43.04
N GLN A 208 -28.12 -39.06 -41.74
CA GLN A 208 -29.19 -38.91 -40.73
C GLN A 208 -29.70 -37.47 -40.65
N ARG A 209 -28.80 -36.48 -40.67
CA ARG A 209 -29.19 -35.05 -40.70
C ARG A 209 -29.98 -34.70 -41.95
N ILE A 210 -29.60 -35.26 -43.10
CA ILE A 210 -30.35 -35.09 -44.36
C ILE A 210 -31.72 -35.76 -44.24
N VAL A 211 -31.81 -36.97 -43.69
CA VAL A 211 -33.12 -37.64 -43.54
C VAL A 211 -34.04 -36.89 -42.57
N GLU A 212 -33.50 -36.33 -41.49
CA GLU A 212 -34.27 -35.53 -40.53
C GLU A 212 -34.76 -34.21 -41.15
N SER A 213 -33.95 -33.52 -41.96
CA SER A 213 -34.36 -32.27 -42.61
C SER A 213 -35.43 -32.46 -43.70
N TRP A 214 -35.63 -33.70 -44.18
CA TRP A 214 -36.67 -34.03 -45.15
C TRP A 214 -38.00 -34.42 -44.48
N LYS A 215 -38.04 -34.55 -43.16
CA LYS A 215 -39.30 -34.75 -42.44
C LYS A 215 -40.02 -33.41 -42.31
N ASN A 216 -41.14 -33.28 -43.02
CA ASN A 216 -42.04 -32.13 -42.87
C ASN A 216 -42.83 -32.27 -41.56
N HIS A 217 -42.29 -31.71 -40.49
CA HIS A 217 -42.98 -31.62 -39.22
C HIS A 217 -43.84 -30.35 -39.19
N LEU A 218 -45.07 -30.46 -38.67
CA LEU A 218 -45.93 -29.31 -38.43
C LEU A 218 -45.42 -28.57 -37.19
N GLU A 219 -45.52 -27.24 -37.15
CA GLU A 219 -45.13 -26.48 -35.95
C GLU A 219 -45.89 -26.91 -34.69
N MET A 220 -47.09 -27.50 -34.84
CA MET A 220 -47.88 -28.04 -33.73
C MET A 220 -47.22 -29.25 -33.05
N THR A 221 -46.33 -30.00 -33.73
CA THR A 221 -45.64 -31.18 -33.18
C THR A 221 -44.30 -30.83 -32.53
N SER A 222 -43.99 -29.54 -32.40
CA SER A 222 -42.76 -29.10 -31.74
C SER A 222 -42.75 -29.47 -30.27
N SER A 223 -41.56 -29.79 -29.76
CA SER A 223 -41.43 -30.32 -28.40
C SER A 223 -41.89 -29.37 -27.31
N SER A 224 -42.77 -29.83 -26.43
CA SER A 224 -43.22 -29.10 -25.23
C SER A 224 -42.32 -29.34 -24.00
N PHE A 225 -41.02 -29.58 -24.19
CA PHE A 225 -40.09 -29.88 -23.10
C PHE A 225 -40.12 -28.84 -21.97
N TRP A 226 -40.30 -27.57 -22.30
CA TRP A 226 -40.35 -26.48 -21.34
C TRP A 226 -41.55 -26.61 -20.37
N GLU A 227 -42.67 -27.18 -20.85
CA GLU A 227 -43.89 -27.41 -20.09
C GLU A 227 -43.74 -28.63 -19.18
N ARG A 228 -43.23 -29.75 -19.74
CA ARG A 228 -42.96 -30.98 -18.98
C ARG A 228 -42.02 -30.74 -17.79
N ASN A 229 -41.01 -29.91 -18.01
CA ASN A 229 -40.01 -29.53 -17.01
C ASN A 229 -40.44 -28.29 -16.19
N LYS A 230 -41.65 -27.76 -16.41
CA LYS A 230 -42.28 -26.67 -15.65
C LYS A 230 -41.43 -25.40 -15.56
N TYR A 231 -40.69 -25.04 -16.62
CA TYR A 231 -39.85 -23.84 -16.60
C TYR A 231 -40.71 -22.55 -16.58
N PRO A 232 -40.23 -21.47 -15.93
CA PRO A 232 -40.89 -20.16 -15.96
C PRO A 232 -41.02 -19.52 -17.35
N ASN A 233 -42.04 -18.67 -17.55
CA ASN A 233 -42.31 -17.97 -18.83
C ASN A 233 -41.17 -17.06 -19.32
N ASN A 234 -40.37 -16.53 -18.40
CA ASN A 234 -39.25 -15.65 -18.71
C ASN A 234 -37.96 -16.41 -19.07
N CYS A 235 -38.00 -17.75 -19.15
CA CYS A 235 -36.86 -18.57 -19.58
C CYS A 235 -36.72 -18.61 -21.12
N ARG A 236 -35.47 -18.55 -21.60
CA ARG A 236 -35.07 -18.82 -22.99
C ARG A 236 -33.95 -19.85 -22.98
N PHE A 237 -33.91 -20.71 -23.99
CA PHE A 237 -33.05 -21.89 -24.01
C PHE A 237 -32.05 -21.80 -25.16
N LEU A 238 -30.76 -21.76 -24.82
CA LEU A 238 -29.67 -21.72 -25.78
C LEU A 238 -28.63 -22.79 -25.49
N PHE A 239 -28.06 -23.39 -26.52
CA PHE A 239 -26.94 -24.29 -26.38
C PHE A 239 -25.84 -24.04 -27.39
N SER A 240 -24.61 -24.37 -27.03
CA SER A 240 -23.48 -24.40 -27.97
C SER A 240 -22.91 -25.81 -28.05
N GLU A 241 -22.49 -26.21 -29.24
CA GLU A 241 -21.82 -27.49 -29.43
C GLU A 241 -20.32 -27.37 -29.15
N ILE A 242 -19.79 -28.27 -28.32
CA ILE A 242 -18.36 -28.33 -28.00
C ILE A 242 -17.86 -29.77 -28.26
N THR A 243 -16.68 -29.87 -28.87
CA THR A 243 -15.96 -31.13 -29.10
C THR A 243 -15.29 -31.65 -27.81
N ASN A 244 -14.79 -32.88 -27.83
CA ASN A 244 -14.07 -33.43 -26.68
C ASN A 244 -12.75 -32.67 -26.44
N THR A 245 -12.27 -32.67 -25.21
CA THR A 245 -11.02 -32.02 -24.79
C THR A 245 -9.78 -32.45 -25.56
N ASP A 246 -9.78 -33.67 -26.10
CA ASP A 246 -8.66 -34.22 -26.87
C ASP A 246 -8.59 -33.66 -28.30
N ASN A 247 -9.64 -32.96 -28.75
CA ASN A 247 -9.69 -32.38 -30.08
C ASN A 247 -8.96 -31.03 -30.11
N SER A 248 -8.16 -30.78 -31.15
CA SER A 248 -7.46 -29.50 -31.35
C SER A 248 -8.41 -28.31 -31.48
N LEU A 249 -9.66 -28.54 -31.88
CA LEU A 249 -10.69 -27.51 -31.99
C LEU A 249 -11.32 -27.11 -30.65
N TYR A 250 -11.10 -27.89 -29.58
CA TYR A 250 -11.74 -27.68 -28.29
C TYR A 250 -11.51 -26.26 -27.73
N GLN A 251 -10.26 -25.80 -27.73
CA GLN A 251 -9.92 -24.46 -27.22
C GLN A 251 -10.57 -23.34 -28.02
N LYS A 252 -10.67 -23.52 -29.34
CA LYS A 252 -11.35 -22.58 -30.24
C LYS A 252 -12.85 -22.54 -29.93
N GLU A 253 -13.51 -23.69 -29.90
CA GLU A 253 -14.96 -23.79 -29.65
C GLU A 253 -15.33 -23.30 -28.23
N LEU A 254 -14.49 -23.55 -27.22
CA LEU A 254 -14.67 -23.02 -25.87
C LEU A 254 -14.52 -21.49 -25.82
N THR A 255 -13.55 -20.94 -26.55
CA THR A 255 -13.37 -19.49 -26.67
C THR A 255 -14.58 -18.85 -27.36
N GLU A 256 -15.05 -19.42 -28.48
CA GLU A 256 -16.25 -18.97 -29.19
C GLU A 256 -17.49 -19.05 -28.30
N PHE A 257 -17.62 -20.10 -27.49
CA PHE A 257 -18.69 -20.23 -26.49
C PHE A 257 -18.67 -19.06 -25.51
N TRP A 258 -17.54 -18.77 -24.87
CA TRP A 258 -17.46 -17.67 -23.92
C TRP A 258 -17.66 -16.29 -24.55
N LEU A 259 -17.18 -16.08 -25.77
CA LEU A 259 -17.45 -14.86 -26.54
C LEU A 259 -18.94 -14.73 -26.89
N SER A 260 -19.62 -15.84 -27.19
CA SER A 260 -21.07 -15.82 -27.45
C SER A 260 -21.87 -15.47 -26.20
N VAL A 261 -21.49 -16.01 -25.04
CA VAL A 261 -22.08 -15.65 -23.73
C VAL A 261 -21.82 -14.18 -23.40
N LEU A 262 -20.60 -13.68 -23.63
CA LEU A 262 -20.27 -12.27 -23.43
C LEU A 262 -21.12 -11.37 -24.32
N THR A 263 -21.22 -11.70 -25.62
CA THR A 263 -22.01 -10.94 -26.59
C THR A 263 -23.49 -10.90 -26.20
N LEU A 264 -24.05 -12.01 -25.71
CA LEU A 264 -25.41 -12.05 -25.15
C LEU A 264 -25.56 -11.26 -23.85
N ALA A 265 -24.52 -11.21 -23.02
CA ALA A 265 -24.55 -10.52 -21.73
C ALA A 265 -24.54 -9.00 -21.88
N THR A 266 -23.82 -8.48 -22.87
CA THR A 266 -23.71 -7.04 -23.15
C THR A 266 -24.88 -6.50 -23.97
N ASN A 267 -25.59 -7.37 -24.70
CA ASN A 267 -26.63 -6.96 -25.66
C ASN A 267 -28.05 -7.41 -25.29
N LYS A 268 -29.04 -6.65 -25.75
CA LYS A 268 -30.45 -7.04 -25.66
C LYS A 268 -30.89 -7.63 -27.00
N VAL A 269 -31.12 -8.94 -27.05
CA VAL A 269 -31.64 -9.63 -28.23
C VAL A 269 -33.15 -9.38 -28.35
N ALA A 270 -33.63 -9.15 -29.57
CA ALA A 270 -35.05 -8.95 -29.85
C ALA A 270 -35.83 -10.27 -29.71
N ALA A 271 -37.09 -10.16 -29.30
CA ALA A 271 -37.99 -11.32 -29.17
C ALA A 271 -38.35 -11.97 -30.52
N SER A 272 -38.18 -11.25 -31.63
CA SER A 272 -38.29 -11.78 -32.99
C SER A 272 -37.26 -12.88 -33.25
N THR A 273 -36.03 -12.68 -32.78
CA THR A 273 -34.92 -13.62 -32.94
C THR A 273 -34.97 -14.72 -31.88
N LEU A 274 -35.22 -14.35 -30.61
CA LEU A 274 -35.19 -15.24 -29.46
C LEU A 274 -36.59 -15.37 -28.83
N GLN A 275 -37.39 -16.27 -29.40
CA GLN A 275 -38.76 -16.53 -28.95
C GLN A 275 -38.77 -17.38 -27.67
N ALA A 276 -39.84 -17.23 -26.89
CA ALA A 276 -40.10 -18.10 -25.75
C ALA A 276 -40.27 -19.57 -26.19
N TYR A 277 -39.96 -20.50 -25.30
CA TYR A 277 -40.34 -21.91 -25.44
C TYR A 277 -39.68 -22.68 -26.61
N ARG A 278 -38.66 -22.09 -27.25
CA ARG A 278 -37.88 -22.71 -28.32
C ARG A 278 -36.44 -22.96 -27.88
N LEU A 279 -35.79 -23.94 -28.50
CA LEU A 279 -34.37 -24.19 -28.32
C LEU A 279 -33.57 -23.52 -29.43
N TYR A 280 -32.47 -22.87 -29.07
CA TYR A 280 -31.59 -22.19 -30.01
C TYR A 280 -30.15 -22.68 -29.91
N ARG A 281 -29.50 -22.82 -31.04
CA ARG A 281 -28.06 -23.01 -31.18
C ARG A 281 -27.36 -21.66 -31.19
N LEU A 282 -26.42 -21.48 -30.28
CA LEU A 282 -25.63 -20.27 -30.10
C LEU A 282 -24.22 -20.47 -30.63
N ARG A 283 -23.76 -19.57 -31.50
CA ARG A 283 -22.39 -19.53 -32.01
C ARG A 283 -21.96 -18.10 -32.32
N VAL A 284 -20.67 -17.83 -32.21
CA VAL A 284 -20.06 -16.58 -32.66
C VAL A 284 -19.11 -16.87 -33.83
N GLU A 285 -19.07 -15.94 -34.78
CA GLU A 285 -18.05 -15.92 -35.83
C GLU A 285 -16.98 -14.89 -35.48
N VAL A 286 -15.73 -15.35 -35.50
CA VAL A 286 -14.55 -14.55 -35.16
C VAL A 286 -13.76 -14.27 -36.43
N SER A 287 -13.55 -12.98 -36.73
CA SER A 287 -12.72 -12.54 -37.83
C SER A 287 -11.26 -12.89 -37.54
N ARG A 288 -10.70 -13.79 -38.35
CA ARG A 288 -9.30 -14.23 -38.21
C ARG A 288 -8.32 -13.08 -38.42
N GLU A 289 -8.60 -12.18 -39.35
CA GLU A 289 -7.71 -11.07 -39.70
C GLU A 289 -7.58 -10.06 -38.55
N GLU A 290 -8.71 -9.65 -37.96
CA GLU A 290 -8.70 -8.73 -36.82
C GLU A 290 -8.16 -9.40 -35.56
N LEU A 291 -8.49 -10.67 -35.32
CA LEU A 291 -7.92 -11.43 -34.21
C LEU A 291 -6.40 -11.56 -34.35
N GLU A 292 -5.89 -11.82 -35.56
CA GLU A 292 -4.46 -11.90 -35.85
C GLU A 292 -3.73 -10.60 -35.54
N LYS A 293 -4.29 -9.44 -35.94
CA LYS A 293 -3.73 -8.12 -35.61
C LYS A 293 -3.68 -7.89 -34.11
N ILE A 294 -4.80 -8.14 -33.41
CA ILE A 294 -4.94 -7.86 -31.98
C ILE A 294 -4.04 -8.78 -31.15
N LEU A 295 -4.05 -10.08 -31.43
CA LEU A 295 -3.22 -11.06 -30.69
C LEU A 295 -1.73 -10.80 -30.90
N ASN A 296 -1.28 -10.54 -32.14
CA ASN A 296 0.13 -10.25 -32.39
C ASN A 296 0.57 -8.97 -31.69
N LEU A 297 -0.24 -7.90 -31.74
CA LEU A 297 0.05 -6.66 -31.02
C LEU A 297 0.11 -6.89 -29.49
N HIS A 298 -0.83 -7.66 -28.95
CA HIS A 298 -0.92 -7.93 -27.52
C HIS A 298 0.26 -8.78 -27.02
N LEU A 299 0.62 -9.85 -27.74
CA LEU A 299 1.80 -10.66 -27.46
C LEU A 299 3.10 -9.88 -27.59
N ASN A 300 3.24 -9.04 -28.63
CA ASN A 300 4.41 -8.16 -28.80
C ASN A 300 4.58 -7.22 -27.60
N LYS A 301 3.48 -6.65 -27.08
CA LYS A 301 3.50 -5.85 -25.85
C LYS A 301 3.94 -6.67 -24.64
N MET A 302 3.34 -7.84 -24.42
CA MET A 302 3.68 -8.70 -23.28
C MET A 302 5.12 -9.20 -23.31
N MET A 303 5.63 -9.60 -24.48
CA MET A 303 7.02 -10.03 -24.66
C MET A 303 8.01 -8.89 -24.41
N SER A 304 7.71 -7.68 -24.88
CA SER A 304 8.54 -6.49 -24.65
C SER A 304 8.59 -6.15 -23.15
N VAL A 305 7.45 -6.24 -22.46
CA VAL A 305 7.37 -6.04 -21.00
C VAL A 305 8.11 -7.14 -20.25
N TYR A 306 7.98 -8.39 -20.68
CA TYR A 306 8.68 -9.52 -20.06
C TYR A 306 10.20 -9.36 -20.16
N ALA A 307 10.70 -8.93 -21.32
CA ALA A 307 12.11 -8.59 -21.51
C ALA A 307 12.54 -7.42 -20.59
N PHE A 308 11.74 -6.36 -20.53
CA PHE A 308 11.98 -5.21 -19.66
C PHE A 308 12.05 -5.62 -18.17
N ILE A 309 11.09 -6.39 -17.66
CA ILE A 309 11.09 -6.87 -16.27
C ILE A 309 12.27 -7.79 -16.01
N LYS A 310 12.64 -8.65 -16.96
CA LYS A 310 13.80 -9.52 -16.82
C LYS A 310 15.09 -8.72 -16.69
N GLU A 311 15.24 -7.62 -17.42
CA GLU A 311 16.37 -6.71 -17.27
C GLU A 311 16.30 -5.92 -15.95
N GLN A 312 15.13 -5.43 -15.54
CA GLN A 312 14.95 -4.80 -14.22
C GLN A 312 15.29 -5.73 -13.05
N LEU A 313 14.94 -7.02 -13.16
CA LEU A 313 15.32 -8.04 -12.17
C LEU A 313 16.81 -8.40 -12.20
N ARG A 314 17.53 -8.06 -13.29
CA ARG A 314 18.98 -8.29 -13.45
C ARG A 314 19.82 -7.12 -12.97
N LEU A 315 19.34 -5.89 -13.14
CA LEU A 315 20.03 -4.69 -12.70
C LEU A 315 20.19 -4.72 -11.17
N ARG A 316 21.44 -4.69 -10.70
CA ARG A 316 21.74 -4.33 -9.30
C ARG A 316 21.49 -2.83 -9.13
N PRO A 317 20.98 -2.35 -7.98
CA PRO A 317 20.68 -0.94 -7.81
C PRO A 317 21.95 -0.08 -7.89
N GLU A 318 21.82 1.13 -8.44
CA GLU A 318 22.92 2.08 -8.71
C GLU A 318 23.58 2.68 -7.46
N TYR A 319 23.10 2.35 -6.25
CA TYR A 319 23.51 2.98 -4.99
C TYR A 319 24.44 2.09 -4.13
N SER A 320 25.31 1.32 -4.78
CA SER A 320 26.37 0.56 -4.10
C SER A 320 27.60 1.44 -3.90
N PHE A 321 28.10 1.51 -2.66
CA PHE A 321 29.43 2.09 -2.38
C PHE A 321 30.52 1.21 -3.00
N ASP A 322 31.58 1.83 -3.52
CA ASP A 322 32.80 1.10 -3.93
C ASP A 322 33.46 0.43 -2.71
N GLU A 323 34.12 -0.72 -2.90
CA GLU A 323 34.69 -1.55 -1.82
C GLU A 323 35.73 -0.80 -0.94
N GLU A 324 36.31 0.30 -1.44
CA GLU A 324 37.37 1.07 -0.77
C GLU A 324 36.88 2.37 -0.09
N GLU A 325 35.59 2.72 -0.17
CA GLU A 325 35.10 4.01 0.35
C GLU A 325 34.57 3.89 1.79
N ASP A 326 35.05 4.77 2.69
CA ASP A 326 34.59 4.83 4.09
C ASP A 326 33.10 5.24 4.14
N VAL A 327 32.25 4.35 4.65
CA VAL A 327 30.79 4.52 4.74
C VAL A 327 30.39 5.79 5.51
N VAL A 328 31.16 6.18 6.54
CA VAL A 328 30.87 7.36 7.38
C VAL A 328 32.11 8.19 7.63
N GLN A 329 32.17 9.36 6.99
CA GLN A 329 33.16 10.38 7.32
C GLN A 329 32.80 11.13 8.62
N ARG A 330 33.80 11.33 9.48
CA ARG A 330 33.66 12.05 10.77
C ARG A 330 33.10 13.46 10.57
N GLN A 331 32.08 13.80 11.35
CA GLN A 331 31.41 15.09 11.28
C GLN A 331 31.91 16.03 12.38
N GLU A 332 32.77 16.99 12.04
CA GLU A 332 33.31 17.95 13.01
C GLU A 332 32.27 19.01 13.42
N ILE A 333 32.19 19.29 14.73
CA ILE A 333 31.40 20.37 15.33
C ILE A 333 32.30 21.27 16.17
N PRO A 334 32.64 22.48 15.70
CA PRO A 334 33.61 23.33 16.38
C PRO A 334 33.05 23.92 17.68
N VAL A 335 33.83 23.81 18.77
CA VAL A 335 33.57 24.48 20.06
C VAL A 335 34.68 25.50 20.32
N THR A 336 34.66 26.59 19.56
CA THR A 336 35.69 27.64 19.65
C THR A 336 35.35 28.67 20.73
N ILE A 337 36.15 28.69 21.80
CA ILE A 337 36.19 29.82 22.74
C ILE A 337 37.10 30.88 22.13
N GLU A 338 36.59 32.09 21.88
CA GLU A 338 37.38 33.22 21.39
C GLU A 338 38.67 33.38 22.23
N LYS A 339 39.81 33.51 21.55
CA LYS A 339 41.16 33.54 22.12
C LYS A 339 41.43 34.79 22.97
N THR A 340 40.67 35.06 24.02
CA THR A 340 41.19 35.88 25.12
C THR A 340 42.11 34.97 25.92
N GLU A 341 43.43 35.17 25.81
CA GLU A 341 44.48 34.24 26.28
C GLU A 341 44.50 33.96 27.80
N GLY A 342 43.46 34.34 28.56
CA GLY A 342 43.46 34.30 30.03
C GLY A 342 44.48 35.28 30.64
N LYS A 343 45.25 36.00 29.81
CA LYS A 343 46.16 37.06 30.22
C LYS A 343 45.40 38.19 30.92
N GLU A 344 44.16 38.45 30.50
CA GLU A 344 43.25 39.41 31.14
C GLU A 344 42.86 39.02 32.57
N LEU A 345 42.93 37.74 32.94
CA LEU A 345 42.64 37.25 34.30
C LEU A 345 43.85 37.40 35.24
N CYS A 346 45.06 37.57 34.70
CA CYS A 346 46.28 37.73 35.49
C CYS A 346 46.47 39.18 35.93
N MET A 347 47.01 39.36 37.14
CA MET A 347 47.40 40.67 37.67
C MET A 347 48.86 40.97 37.34
N ASN A 348 49.17 42.26 37.13
CA ASN A 348 50.55 42.74 36.97
C ASN A 348 51.08 43.25 38.31
N PHE A 349 52.19 42.67 38.79
CA PHE A 349 52.79 43.01 40.09
C PHE A 349 53.92 44.05 40.00
N SER A 350 54.15 44.64 38.82
CA SER A 350 55.22 45.65 38.62
C SER A 350 55.03 46.90 39.50
N ARG A 351 53.78 47.22 39.87
CA ARG A 351 53.41 48.38 40.70
C ARG A 351 53.62 48.18 42.20
N VAL A 352 54.03 46.98 42.64
CA VAL A 352 54.33 46.70 44.07
C VAL A 352 55.72 47.24 44.42
N GLY A 353 55.74 48.25 45.29
CA GLY A 353 56.96 48.96 45.71
C GLY A 353 57.66 48.33 46.92
N LEU A 354 58.59 49.09 47.51
CA LEU A 354 59.40 48.65 48.66
C LEU A 354 58.67 48.83 50.00
N CYS A 355 57.77 49.82 50.10
CA CYS A 355 56.96 50.11 51.28
C CYS A 355 55.48 49.96 50.95
N ARG A 356 54.66 49.74 51.97
CA ARG A 356 53.21 49.50 51.82
C ARG A 356 52.44 50.61 51.08
N ASP A 357 52.89 51.86 51.24
CA ASP A 357 52.19 53.05 50.75
C ASP A 357 52.96 53.78 49.62
N CYS A 358 53.94 53.13 48.99
CA CYS A 358 54.76 53.75 47.94
C CYS A 358 55.11 52.71 46.86
N PRO A 359 54.69 52.88 45.60
CA PRO A 359 54.12 54.11 44.99
C PRO A 359 52.64 54.40 45.31
N GLU A 360 51.81 53.39 45.60
CA GLU A 360 50.40 53.50 46.01
C GLU A 360 50.11 52.58 47.22
N ASP A 361 48.96 52.72 47.89
CA ASP A 361 48.57 51.80 48.97
C ASP A 361 48.29 50.40 48.39
N GLU A 362 49.16 49.45 48.75
CA GLU A 362 49.08 48.06 48.30
C GLU A 362 47.74 47.39 48.64
N LYS A 363 47.08 47.81 49.73
CA LYS A 363 45.76 47.28 50.10
C LYS A 363 44.66 47.80 49.17
N ALA A 364 44.71 49.08 48.80
CA ALA A 364 43.80 49.69 47.85
C ALA A 364 44.01 49.12 46.44
N PHE A 365 45.27 49.01 46.01
CA PHE A 365 45.66 48.38 44.75
C PHE A 365 45.13 46.94 44.65
N TRP A 366 45.39 46.10 45.67
CA TRP A 366 44.95 44.70 45.67
C TRP A 366 43.43 44.57 45.64
N THR A 367 42.69 45.37 46.42
CA THR A 367 41.24 45.28 46.46
C THR A 367 40.56 45.77 45.17
N GLY A 368 41.11 46.82 44.54
CA GLY A 368 40.65 47.30 43.23
C GLY A 368 40.88 46.28 42.12
N GLU A 369 42.10 45.77 41.99
CA GLU A 369 42.45 44.74 41.00
C GLU A 369 41.66 43.44 41.23
N LEU A 370 41.52 42.99 42.48
CA LEU A 370 40.77 41.77 42.80
C LEU A 370 39.29 41.89 42.39
N ARG A 371 38.67 43.06 42.58
CA ARG A 371 37.29 43.30 42.16
C ARG A 371 37.16 43.24 40.64
N ALA A 372 38.01 43.99 39.93
CA ALA A 372 38.02 44.00 38.46
C ALA A 372 38.25 42.60 37.88
N LYS A 373 39.24 41.86 38.40
CA LYS A 373 39.54 40.50 37.93
C LYS A 373 38.48 39.47 38.29
N LYS A 374 37.75 39.62 39.41
CA LYS A 374 36.59 38.78 39.74
C LYS A 374 35.44 38.98 38.75
N GLU A 375 35.17 40.21 38.32
CA GLU A 375 34.16 40.49 37.30
C GLU A 375 34.55 39.91 35.93
N SER A 376 35.83 40.05 35.54
CA SER A 376 36.37 39.42 34.33
C SER A 376 36.30 37.89 34.41
N LEU A 377 36.60 37.29 35.56
CA LEU A 377 36.48 35.84 35.78
C LEU A 377 35.03 35.39 35.63
N ASP A 378 34.06 36.13 36.18
CA ASP A 378 32.65 35.76 36.07
C ASP A 378 32.15 35.79 34.62
N LYS A 379 32.60 36.76 33.83
CA LYS A 379 32.35 36.80 32.38
C LYS A 379 33.01 35.62 31.67
N TYR A 380 34.26 35.31 32.02
CA TYR A 380 35.02 34.21 31.42
C TYR A 380 34.39 32.84 31.72
N LEU A 381 33.89 32.60 32.94
CA LEU A 381 33.23 31.34 33.31
C LEU A 381 31.82 31.18 32.69
N LYS A 382 31.18 32.28 32.26
CA LYS A 382 29.89 32.23 31.55
C LYS A 382 30.03 31.95 30.05
N ALA A 383 31.18 32.29 29.45
CA ALA A 383 31.40 32.14 28.01
C ALA A 383 31.30 30.68 27.50
N PRO A 384 31.89 29.66 28.19
CA PRO A 384 31.83 28.27 27.74
C PRO A 384 30.41 27.72 27.57
N ARG A 385 29.50 28.05 28.50
CA ARG A 385 28.10 27.61 28.41
C ARG A 385 27.43 28.09 27.12
N ARG A 386 27.66 29.35 26.74
CA ARG A 386 27.09 29.92 25.51
C ARG A 386 27.68 29.29 24.25
N VAL A 387 28.96 28.93 24.26
CA VAL A 387 29.60 28.26 23.12
C VAL A 387 29.05 26.84 22.98
N ILE A 388 28.84 26.13 24.10
CA ILE A 388 28.21 24.81 24.11
C ILE A 388 26.78 24.88 23.59
N ASP A 389 25.96 25.83 24.03
CA ASP A 389 24.59 25.99 23.52
C ASP A 389 24.57 26.25 22.00
N LYS A 390 25.51 27.06 21.50
CA LYS A 390 25.67 27.31 20.05
C LYS A 390 26.09 26.03 19.32
N ALA A 391 27.04 25.27 19.87
CA ALA A 391 27.50 24.01 19.29
C ALA A 391 26.39 22.95 19.29
N ALA A 392 25.59 22.85 20.36
CA ALA A 392 24.42 21.97 20.43
C ALA A 392 23.33 22.36 19.42
N THR A 393 23.12 23.67 19.21
CA THR A 393 22.18 24.15 18.16
C THR A 393 22.71 23.81 16.76
N HIS A 394 24.02 23.92 16.55
CA HIS A 394 24.67 23.55 15.28
C HIS A 394 24.60 22.04 15.03
N LEU A 395 24.85 21.23 16.06
CA LEU A 395 24.64 19.78 16.05
C LEU A 395 23.23 19.48 15.54
N LYS A 396 22.20 20.00 16.22
CA LYS A 396 20.81 19.74 15.86
C LYS A 396 20.50 20.06 14.39
N ARG A 397 20.90 21.24 13.91
CA ARG A 397 20.69 21.64 12.50
C ARG A 397 21.39 20.70 11.52
N LYS A 398 22.58 20.23 11.85
CA LYS A 398 23.34 19.30 11.03
C LYS A 398 22.69 17.92 11.05
N THR A 399 22.19 17.47 12.21
CA THR A 399 21.44 16.21 12.31
C THR A 399 20.17 16.21 11.48
N ASP A 400 19.42 17.31 11.50
CA ASP A 400 18.20 17.46 10.72
C ASP A 400 18.47 17.37 9.20
N SER A 401 19.71 17.63 8.76
CA SER A 401 20.09 17.50 7.34
C SER A 401 20.37 16.07 6.89
N PHE A 402 20.50 15.10 7.81
CA PHE A 402 20.83 13.71 7.46
C PHE A 402 19.63 12.88 7.02
N THR A 403 18.41 13.41 7.14
CA THR A 403 17.18 12.64 6.84
C THR A 403 16.86 12.67 5.36
N GLY A 404 16.64 11.49 4.75
CA GLY A 404 16.04 11.37 3.42
C GLY A 404 16.92 10.73 2.35
N GLU A 405 18.16 10.35 2.65
CA GLU A 405 19.03 9.64 1.71
C GLU A 405 18.87 8.12 1.85
N HIS A 406 18.76 7.43 0.71
CA HIS A 406 18.65 5.97 0.61
C HIS A 406 20.00 5.39 0.19
N TYR A 407 20.47 4.37 0.91
CA TYR A 407 21.79 3.76 0.71
C TYR A 407 21.67 2.24 0.55
N GLU A 408 22.58 1.62 -0.20
CA GLU A 408 22.79 0.16 -0.17
C GLU A 408 24.23 -0.16 0.21
N LEU A 409 24.38 -0.86 1.35
CA LEU A 409 25.67 -1.36 1.84
C LEU A 409 25.77 -2.86 1.66
N ASP A 410 26.95 -3.35 1.31
CA ASP A 410 27.26 -4.77 1.34
C ASP A 410 27.20 -5.33 2.78
N LYS A 411 27.08 -6.66 2.90
CA LYS A 411 27.03 -7.36 4.19
C LYS A 411 28.26 -7.05 5.05
N PHE A 412 29.44 -6.92 4.46
CA PHE A 412 30.66 -6.58 5.21
C PHE A 412 30.62 -5.11 5.65
N GLN A 413 30.31 -4.19 4.74
CA GLN A 413 30.15 -2.76 5.05
C GLN A 413 29.10 -2.48 6.14
N LEU A 414 27.99 -3.24 6.17
CA LEU A 414 26.96 -3.13 7.20
C LEU A 414 27.44 -3.68 8.56
N ALA A 415 28.29 -4.70 8.56
CA ALA A 415 28.93 -5.18 9.78
C ALA A 415 29.93 -4.16 10.31
N ASP A 416 30.78 -3.61 9.43
CA ASP A 416 31.77 -2.59 9.76
C ASP A 416 31.10 -1.31 10.28
N LEU A 417 29.99 -0.88 9.66
CA LEU A 417 29.20 0.26 10.14
C LEU A 417 28.69 0.03 11.57
N ARG A 418 28.18 -1.17 11.88
CA ARG A 418 27.67 -1.51 13.22
C ARG A 418 28.79 -1.57 14.26
N GLU A 419 29.94 -2.12 13.89
CA GLU A 419 31.12 -2.15 14.76
C GLU A 419 31.59 -0.71 15.05
N TYR A 420 31.72 0.11 14.01
CA TYR A 420 32.06 1.53 14.13
C TYR A 420 31.08 2.31 15.01
N MET A 421 29.77 2.06 14.88
CA MET A 421 28.75 2.66 15.76
C MET A 421 28.93 2.24 17.22
N THR A 422 29.26 0.96 17.47
CA THR A 422 29.50 0.45 18.83
C THR A 422 30.73 1.13 19.46
N GLU A 423 31.80 1.32 18.68
CA GLU A 423 32.97 2.06 19.16
C GLU A 423 32.64 3.52 19.49
N LEU A 424 31.83 4.18 18.65
CA LEU A 424 31.37 5.54 18.90
C LEU A 424 30.51 5.62 20.17
N GLU A 425 29.61 4.67 20.42
CA GLU A 425 28.81 4.62 21.65
C GLU A 425 29.71 4.57 22.89
N VAL A 426 30.73 3.70 22.88
CA VAL A 426 31.69 3.59 23.98
C VAL A 426 32.43 4.91 24.19
N LYS A 427 32.89 5.58 23.12
CA LYS A 427 33.56 6.89 23.20
C LYS A 427 32.64 7.98 23.75
N ILE A 428 31.38 8.03 23.29
CA ILE A 428 30.38 9.00 23.74
C ILE A 428 30.11 8.82 25.24
N ILE A 429 29.93 7.59 25.72
CA ILE A 429 29.71 7.30 27.14
C ILE A 429 30.95 7.63 27.97
N ALA A 430 32.15 7.30 27.49
CA ALA A 430 33.42 7.52 28.20
C ALA A 430 33.86 9.00 28.26
N SER A 431 33.32 9.87 27.40
CA SER A 431 33.73 11.28 27.25
C SER A 431 33.59 12.13 28.53
N GLY A 432 32.76 11.71 29.51
CA GLY A 432 32.76 12.28 30.87
C GLY A 432 32.46 13.78 30.91
N ALA A 433 31.48 14.24 30.13
CA ALA A 433 31.09 15.65 29.97
C ALA A 433 30.54 16.34 31.24
N GLU A 434 30.43 15.62 32.37
CA GLU A 434 29.77 16.09 33.61
C GLU A 434 30.60 17.09 34.43
N ASN A 435 31.92 17.15 34.27
CA ASN A 435 32.79 17.95 35.15
C ASN A 435 32.91 19.41 34.71
N MET A 436 31.87 20.21 34.99
CA MET A 436 31.93 21.67 34.89
C MET A 436 32.90 22.23 35.96
N VAL A 437 33.69 23.25 35.62
CA VAL A 437 34.56 23.94 36.60
C VAL A 437 33.70 24.43 37.77
N ASP A 438 33.95 23.89 38.97
CA ASP A 438 33.19 24.24 40.16
C ASP A 438 33.44 25.69 40.58
N ARG A 439 32.44 26.53 40.32
CA ARG A 439 32.46 27.96 40.63
C ARG A 439 32.61 28.20 42.14
N LYS A 440 32.11 27.31 42.99
CA LYS A 440 32.23 27.42 44.46
C LYS A 440 33.67 27.16 44.88
N ALA A 441 34.26 26.04 44.45
CA ALA A 441 35.67 25.72 44.74
C ALA A 441 36.65 26.82 44.27
N VAL A 442 36.43 27.39 43.07
CA VAL A 442 37.27 28.51 42.58
C VAL A 442 37.08 29.76 43.44
N GLY A 443 35.84 30.07 43.84
CA GLY A 443 35.53 31.19 44.73
C GLY A 443 36.20 31.09 46.10
N GLU A 444 36.16 29.91 46.71
CA GLU A 444 36.82 29.61 47.99
C GLU A 444 38.33 29.74 47.90
N ALA A 445 38.95 29.20 46.85
CA ALA A 445 40.38 29.30 46.64
C ALA A 445 40.84 30.76 46.42
N ILE A 446 40.04 31.59 45.73
CA ILE A 446 40.31 33.03 45.60
C ILE A 446 40.18 33.74 46.96
N ALA A 447 39.19 33.39 47.78
CA ALA A 447 39.00 33.96 49.11
C ALA A 447 40.18 33.63 50.05
N GLN A 448 40.71 32.41 49.96
CA GLN A 448 41.89 32.00 50.70
C GLN A 448 43.14 32.81 50.30
N VAL A 449 43.35 33.02 49.00
CA VAL A 449 44.46 33.85 48.49
C VAL A 449 44.30 35.32 48.93
N ASP A 450 43.09 35.87 48.92
CA ASP A 450 42.82 37.24 49.42
C ASP A 450 43.19 37.38 50.91
N LYS A 451 42.83 36.39 51.73
CA LYS A 451 43.18 36.35 53.16
C LYS A 451 44.69 36.32 53.38
N ASP A 452 45.40 35.50 52.62
CA ASP A 452 46.86 35.37 52.70
C ASP A 452 47.57 36.68 52.28
N VAL A 453 47.11 37.32 51.19
CA VAL A 453 47.69 38.58 50.72
C VAL A 453 47.45 39.71 51.73
N ARG A 454 46.23 39.85 52.26
CA ARG A 454 45.93 40.88 53.27
C ARG A 454 46.74 40.71 54.55
N LYS A 455 46.99 39.46 54.96
CA LYS A 455 47.83 39.15 56.12
C LYS A 455 49.28 39.64 55.89
N GLU A 456 49.87 39.29 54.75
CA GLU A 456 51.26 39.65 54.43
C GLU A 456 51.44 41.16 54.15
N VAL A 457 50.47 41.83 53.52
CA VAL A 457 50.45 43.30 53.36
C VAL A 457 50.32 44.00 54.73
N GLY A 458 49.57 43.40 55.66
CA GLY A 458 49.42 43.91 57.03
C GLY A 458 50.73 43.99 57.80
N PHE A 459 51.66 43.05 57.57
CA PHE A 459 52.98 43.00 58.21
C PHE A 459 54.00 44.00 57.63
N ARG A 460 53.71 44.68 56.51
CA ARG A 460 54.66 45.61 55.89
C ARG A 460 54.71 46.96 56.60
N LEU A 461 55.93 47.51 56.65
CA LEU A 461 56.20 48.85 57.16
C LEU A 461 55.64 49.92 56.21
N ARG A 462 55.02 50.95 56.79
CA ARG A 462 54.63 52.18 56.08
C ARG A 462 55.87 53.02 55.77
N ARG A 463 55.81 53.85 54.73
CA ARG A 463 56.92 54.74 54.33
C ARG A 463 57.40 55.62 55.49
N LYS A 464 56.48 56.21 56.24
CA LYS A 464 56.81 57.07 57.41
C LYS A 464 57.55 56.29 58.49
N VAL A 465 57.14 55.05 58.77
CA VAL A 465 57.75 54.18 59.79
C VAL A 465 59.13 53.69 59.33
N ALA A 466 59.29 53.36 58.05
CA ALA A 466 60.58 52.95 57.49
C ALA A 466 61.60 54.11 57.51
N ILE A 467 61.17 55.34 57.17
CA ILE A 467 62.04 56.53 57.23
C ILE A 467 62.39 56.88 58.68
N VAL A 468 61.42 56.88 59.59
CA VAL A 468 61.65 57.17 61.02
C VAL A 468 62.55 56.10 61.65
N GLY A 469 62.30 54.82 61.37
CA GLY A 469 63.15 53.73 61.84
C GLY A 469 64.58 53.82 61.29
N GLY A 470 64.74 54.16 60.01
CA GLY A 470 66.04 54.42 59.41
C GLY A 470 66.77 55.60 60.05
N LEU A 471 66.07 56.69 60.35
CA LEU A 471 66.63 57.85 61.06
C LEU A 471 67.03 57.51 62.50
N ILE A 472 66.25 56.68 63.21
CA ILE A 472 66.59 56.22 64.56
C ILE A 472 67.84 55.34 64.53
N ILE A 473 67.94 54.38 63.59
CA ILE A 473 69.13 53.54 63.44
C ILE A 473 70.35 54.40 63.09
N LEU A 474 70.19 55.39 62.20
CA LEU A 474 71.24 56.36 61.87
C LEU A 474 71.67 57.17 63.11
N ALA A 475 70.73 57.62 63.93
CA ALA A 475 71.01 58.35 65.17
C ALA A 475 71.72 57.47 66.22
N ILE A 476 71.35 56.20 66.34
CA ILE A 476 72.02 55.24 67.24
C ILE A 476 73.46 54.98 66.77
N VAL A 477 73.66 54.76 65.46
CA VAL A 477 75.00 54.57 64.88
C VAL A 477 75.84 55.83 65.06
N LEU A 478 75.31 57.01 64.73
CA LEU A 478 76.03 58.28 64.94
C LEU A 478 76.33 58.53 66.43
N GLY A 479 75.38 58.29 67.33
CA GLY A 479 75.56 58.46 68.78
C GLY A 479 76.59 57.50 69.37
N GLY A 480 76.65 56.25 68.89
CA GLY A 480 77.63 55.25 69.32
C GLY A 480 79.05 55.52 68.80
N TYR A 481 79.19 56.09 67.61
CA TYR A 481 80.50 56.39 66.99
C TYR A 481 81.01 57.81 67.24
N LEU A 482 80.17 58.72 67.76
CA LEU A 482 80.55 60.09 68.13
C LEU A 482 81.74 60.15 69.12
N PRO A 483 81.76 59.36 70.21
CA PRO A 483 82.89 59.34 71.14
C PRO A 483 84.20 58.88 70.46
N TYR A 484 84.09 57.89 69.56
CA TYR A 484 85.22 57.34 68.80
C TYR A 484 85.80 58.36 67.81
N LEU A 485 84.95 59.13 67.13
CA LEU A 485 85.38 60.22 66.23
C LEU A 485 86.04 61.38 67.00
N VAL A 486 85.49 61.76 68.15
CA VAL A 486 86.06 62.82 69.00
C VAL A 486 87.41 62.40 69.58
N GLN A 487 87.58 61.12 69.93
CA GLN A 487 88.85 60.59 70.41
C GLN A 487 89.88 60.51 69.27
N ALA A 488 89.50 60.02 68.09
CA ALA A 488 90.37 59.94 66.92
C ALA A 488 90.86 61.32 66.43
N ALA A 489 90.02 62.36 66.55
CA ALA A 489 90.37 63.73 66.20
C ALA A 489 91.46 64.34 67.10
N LYS A 490 91.63 63.84 68.33
CA LYS A 490 92.65 64.32 69.27
C LYS A 490 94.01 63.64 69.09
N THR A 491 94.07 62.47 68.43
CA THR A 491 95.30 61.65 68.37
C THR A 491 96.15 61.93 67.12
N SER A 492 95.57 61.86 65.91
CA SER A 492 96.28 62.18 64.65
C SER A 492 95.33 62.26 63.45
N ALA A 493 95.72 63.00 62.40
CA ALA A 493 94.92 63.15 61.18
C ALA A 493 94.72 61.82 60.41
N SER A 494 95.68 60.89 60.46
CA SER A 494 95.57 59.58 59.80
C SER A 494 94.56 58.64 60.49
N VAL A 495 94.44 58.71 61.82
CA VAL A 495 93.48 57.93 62.61
C VAL A 495 92.05 58.50 62.48
N LEU A 496 91.94 59.82 62.28
CA LEU A 496 90.66 60.48 61.96
C LEU A 496 90.13 60.02 60.59
N LEU A 497 91.00 59.89 59.59
CA LEU A 497 90.60 59.49 58.24
C LEU A 497 90.18 58.01 58.17
N SER A 498 90.86 57.11 58.90
CA SER A 498 90.48 55.70 58.98
C SER A 498 89.20 55.47 59.78
N SER A 499 88.98 56.23 60.85
CA SER A 499 87.73 56.17 61.63
C SER A 499 86.52 56.71 60.87
N LEU A 500 86.67 57.80 60.11
CA LEU A 500 85.63 58.28 59.19
C LEU A 500 85.29 57.23 58.13
N LEU A 501 86.30 56.58 57.53
CA LEU A 501 86.08 55.53 56.54
C LEU A 501 85.34 54.33 57.13
N LEU A 502 85.68 53.91 58.37
CA LEU A 502 84.98 52.84 59.07
C LEU A 502 83.51 53.19 59.35
N THR A 503 83.22 54.41 59.81
CA THR A 503 81.84 54.87 60.04
C THR A 503 81.01 54.91 58.75
N LEU A 504 81.63 55.34 57.64
CA LEU A 504 81.00 55.31 56.32
C LEU A 504 80.66 53.87 55.90
N VAL A 505 81.57 52.92 56.09
CA VAL A 505 81.34 51.51 55.78
C VAL A 505 80.19 50.93 56.61
N VAL A 506 80.11 51.24 57.90
CA VAL A 506 79.01 50.78 58.78
C VAL A 506 77.67 51.40 58.39
N LEU A 507 77.65 52.69 58.03
CA LEU A 507 76.45 53.35 57.51
C LEU A 507 75.97 52.72 56.20
N VAL A 508 76.88 52.42 55.29
CA VAL A 508 76.56 51.73 54.02
C VAL A 508 76.03 50.32 54.30
N LEU A 509 76.67 49.54 55.17
CA LEU A 509 76.20 48.19 55.53
C LEU A 509 74.80 48.21 56.17
N SER A 510 74.52 49.18 57.04
CA SER A 510 73.20 49.34 57.67
C SER A 510 72.12 49.73 56.66
N ALA A 511 72.42 50.70 55.77
CA ALA A 511 71.52 51.11 54.71
C ALA A 511 71.24 49.95 53.72
N VAL A 512 72.27 49.19 53.35
CA VAL A 512 72.14 47.99 52.52
C VAL A 512 71.31 46.91 53.24
N GLY A 513 71.53 46.69 54.54
CA GLY A 513 70.73 45.76 55.34
C GLY A 513 69.25 46.13 55.40
N GLY A 514 68.93 47.42 55.58
CA GLY A 514 67.56 47.93 55.54
C GLY A 514 66.89 47.77 54.17
N LEU A 515 67.64 48.03 53.08
CA LEU A 515 67.15 47.81 51.72
C LEU A 515 66.91 46.33 51.42
N ILE A 516 67.80 45.43 51.87
CA ILE A 516 67.63 43.97 51.73
C ILE A 516 66.39 43.49 52.49
N ALA A 517 66.15 44.00 53.70
CA ALA A 517 64.96 43.64 54.49
C ALA A 517 63.65 44.09 53.79
N LEU A 518 63.60 45.32 53.28
CA LEU A 518 62.44 45.83 52.51
C LEU A 518 62.23 45.04 51.22
N TRP A 519 63.32 44.65 50.55
CA TRP A 519 63.27 43.83 49.36
C TRP A 519 62.82 42.39 49.64
N TRP A 520 63.22 41.81 50.77
CA TRP A 520 62.73 40.50 51.22
C TRP A 520 61.21 40.55 51.48
N GLN A 521 60.73 41.59 52.17
CA GLN A 521 59.30 41.80 52.40
C GLN A 521 58.53 41.94 51.07
N ARG A 522 59.08 42.69 50.10
CA ARG A 522 58.53 42.78 48.74
C ARG A 522 58.44 41.41 48.07
N ARG A 523 59.52 40.62 48.11
CA ARG A 523 59.53 39.26 47.53
C ARG A 523 58.47 38.35 48.16
N ARG A 524 58.25 38.44 49.47
CA ARG A 524 57.26 37.62 50.18
C ARG A 524 55.82 37.94 49.73
N VAL A 525 55.45 39.21 49.67
CA VAL A 525 54.12 39.64 49.19
C VAL A 525 53.92 39.28 47.72
N VAL A 526 54.91 39.58 46.87
CA VAL A 526 54.85 39.23 45.44
C VAL A 526 54.73 37.71 45.24
N LYS A 527 55.36 36.88 46.09
CA LYS A 527 55.24 35.42 46.03
C LYS A 527 53.81 34.95 46.34
N VAL A 528 53.14 35.55 47.32
CA VAL A 528 51.74 35.22 47.65
C VAL A 528 50.79 35.74 46.58
N MET A 529 50.97 36.97 46.11
CA MET A 529 50.18 37.53 45.00
C MET A 529 50.34 36.71 43.71
N LYS A 530 51.53 36.17 43.42
CA LYS A 530 51.75 35.26 42.28
C LYS A 530 50.92 33.97 42.35
N ARG A 531 50.53 33.48 43.54
CA ARG A 531 49.64 32.32 43.67
C ARG A 531 48.28 32.56 43.02
N PHE A 532 47.80 33.80 43.04
CA PHE A 532 46.57 34.18 42.32
C PHE A 532 46.71 33.96 40.81
N ASN A 533 47.81 34.42 40.21
CA ASN A 533 48.04 34.22 38.77
C ASN A 533 48.20 32.74 38.42
N THR A 534 48.82 31.93 39.29
CA THR A 534 48.90 30.48 39.10
C THR A 534 47.52 29.83 39.12
N LEU A 535 46.65 30.24 40.05
CA LEU A 535 45.27 29.77 40.13
C LEU A 535 44.47 30.16 38.88
N MET A 536 44.57 31.42 38.43
CA MET A 536 43.88 31.89 37.23
C MET A 536 44.32 31.17 35.96
N ARG A 537 45.63 30.86 35.82
CA ARG A 537 46.12 30.05 34.70
C ARG A 537 45.59 28.63 34.73
N LYS A 538 45.50 28.02 35.92
CA LYS A 538 44.92 26.69 36.09
C LYS A 538 43.46 26.68 35.63
N VAL A 539 42.65 27.63 36.11
CA VAL A 539 41.24 27.77 35.70
C VAL A 539 41.11 27.99 34.18
N ALA A 540 41.96 28.83 33.59
CA ALA A 540 41.93 29.06 32.15
C ALA A 540 42.32 27.80 31.34
N ALA A 541 43.26 27.00 31.83
CA ALA A 541 43.65 25.73 31.21
C ALA A 541 42.53 24.68 31.32
N ASP A 542 41.90 24.56 32.50
CA ASP A 542 40.79 23.65 32.74
C ASP A 542 39.59 23.96 31.82
N VAL A 543 39.26 25.24 31.63
CA VAL A 543 38.20 25.69 30.71
C VAL A 543 38.51 25.36 29.24
N ARG A 544 39.78 25.45 28.81
CA ARG A 544 40.16 25.07 27.43
C ARG A 544 40.11 23.56 27.22
N ALA A 545 40.66 22.79 28.16
CA ALA A 545 40.60 21.34 28.10
C ALA A 545 39.14 20.84 28.05
N TYR A 546 38.25 21.53 28.77
CA TYR A 546 36.81 21.27 28.73
C TYR A 546 36.20 21.56 27.35
N ALA A 547 36.54 22.68 26.70
CA ALA A 547 36.02 23.00 25.37
C ALA A 547 36.40 21.94 24.32
N THR A 548 37.65 21.47 24.33
CA THR A 548 38.13 20.41 23.43
C THR A 548 37.41 19.08 23.65
N ARG A 549 37.12 18.72 24.91
CA ARG A 549 36.33 17.51 25.20
C ARG A 549 34.90 17.59 24.67
N PHE A 550 34.27 18.76 24.76
CA PHE A 550 32.93 18.97 24.20
C PHE A 550 32.92 19.00 22.67
N GLU A 551 33.99 19.50 22.05
CA GLU A 551 34.19 19.43 20.59
C GLU A 551 34.27 17.98 20.10
N GLU A 552 35.09 17.16 20.76
CA GLU A 552 35.18 15.72 20.47
C GLU A 552 33.83 15.03 20.69
N TYR A 553 33.20 15.26 21.85
CA TYR A 553 31.89 14.67 22.19
C TYR A 553 30.79 15.01 21.18
N PHE A 554 30.62 16.29 20.83
CA PHE A 554 29.59 16.69 19.86
C PHE A 554 29.88 16.18 18.45
N SER A 555 31.15 16.12 18.06
CA SER A 555 31.55 15.57 16.75
C SER A 555 31.26 14.07 16.68
N ASP A 556 31.56 13.33 17.75
CA ASP A 556 31.32 11.90 17.83
C ASP A 556 29.81 11.58 17.84
N ILE A 557 29.00 12.34 18.59
CA ILE A 557 27.53 12.24 18.53
C ILE A 557 27.00 12.54 17.13
N CYS A 558 27.47 13.61 16.50
CA CYS A 558 27.01 13.96 15.15
C CYS A 558 27.32 12.85 14.14
N THR A 559 28.48 12.23 14.28
CA THR A 559 28.93 11.12 13.44
C THR A 559 28.08 9.87 13.70
N TYR A 560 27.79 9.55 14.96
CA TYR A 560 26.89 8.46 15.33
C TYR A 560 25.47 8.66 14.77
N MET A 561 24.91 9.87 14.88
CA MET A 561 23.57 10.15 14.34
C MET A 561 23.52 10.05 12.81
N LYS A 562 24.61 10.41 12.11
CA LYS A 562 24.73 10.19 10.66
C LYS A 562 24.73 8.69 10.33
N ALA A 563 25.53 7.89 11.06
CA ALA A 563 25.59 6.44 10.89
C ALA A 563 24.22 5.77 11.13
N GLN A 564 23.48 6.19 12.16
CA GLN A 564 22.13 5.72 12.42
C GLN A 564 21.16 6.08 11.28
N SER A 565 21.23 7.31 10.75
CA SER A 565 20.38 7.73 9.62
C SER A 565 20.60 6.86 8.38
N ILE A 566 21.87 6.50 8.10
CA ILE A 566 22.23 5.59 6.99
C ILE A 566 21.60 4.20 7.22
N LEU A 567 21.69 3.66 8.44
CA LEU A 567 21.11 2.36 8.79
C LEU A 567 19.57 2.35 8.68
N ASP A 568 18.91 3.42 9.13
CA ASP A 568 17.46 3.60 8.98
C ASP A 568 17.06 3.76 7.50
N GLY A 569 17.89 4.41 6.68
CA GLY A 569 17.71 4.52 5.23
C GLY A 569 17.77 3.16 4.53
N ILE A 570 18.72 2.30 4.90
CA ILE A 570 18.90 0.95 4.36
C ILE A 570 17.71 0.05 4.70
N THR A 571 17.24 0.08 5.95
CA THR A 571 16.11 -0.77 6.38
C THR A 571 14.83 -0.41 5.62
N ARG A 572 14.52 0.88 5.48
CA ARG A 572 13.39 1.36 4.67
C ARG A 572 13.55 1.03 3.18
N HIS A 573 14.76 1.18 2.63
CA HIS A 573 15.03 0.79 1.25
C HIS A 573 14.82 -0.70 1.03
N LYS A 574 15.32 -1.54 1.94
CA LYS A 574 15.19 -3.00 1.86
C LYS A 574 13.73 -3.45 1.88
N GLU A 575 12.89 -2.84 2.70
CA GLU A 575 11.45 -3.11 2.73
C GLU A 575 10.75 -2.72 1.41
N ASN A 576 11.05 -1.52 0.88
CA ASN A 576 10.49 -1.04 -0.38
C ASN A 576 11.02 -1.84 -1.59
N ALA A 577 12.31 -2.17 -1.61
CA ALA A 577 12.94 -2.97 -2.64
C ALA A 577 12.44 -4.42 -2.63
N LEU A 578 12.22 -5.02 -1.44
CA LEU A 578 11.57 -6.33 -1.32
C LEU A 578 10.13 -6.29 -1.84
N SER A 579 9.39 -5.21 -1.54
CA SER A 579 8.04 -4.99 -2.09
C SER A 579 8.07 -4.89 -3.62
N ASN A 580 8.92 -4.03 -4.18
CA ASN A 580 9.07 -3.86 -5.63
C ASN A 580 9.55 -5.14 -6.33
N TYR A 581 10.52 -5.85 -5.74
CA TYR A 581 11.01 -7.13 -6.27
C TYR A 581 9.93 -8.21 -6.23
N SER A 582 9.13 -8.26 -5.16
CA SER A 582 7.99 -9.17 -5.08
C SER A 582 6.93 -8.85 -6.14
N LEU A 583 6.68 -7.57 -6.39
CA LEU A 583 5.75 -7.09 -7.40
C LEU A 583 6.24 -7.39 -8.82
N LEU A 584 7.51 -7.13 -9.12
CA LEU A 584 8.13 -7.50 -10.40
C LEU A 584 8.08 -9.01 -10.65
N ASN A 585 8.30 -9.84 -9.62
CA ASN A 585 8.13 -11.29 -9.75
C ASN A 585 6.68 -11.71 -9.95
N ALA A 586 5.72 -11.02 -9.32
CA ALA A 586 4.30 -11.24 -9.56
C ALA A 586 3.94 -10.92 -11.02
N HIS A 587 4.43 -9.79 -11.56
CA HIS A 587 4.27 -9.46 -12.97
C HIS A 587 4.92 -10.46 -13.91
N LYS A 588 6.12 -10.94 -13.59
CA LYS A 588 6.82 -11.97 -14.38
C LYS A 588 5.98 -13.25 -14.50
N ARG A 589 5.42 -13.74 -13.38
CA ARG A 589 4.54 -14.92 -13.37
C ARG A 589 3.26 -14.67 -14.15
N ALA A 590 2.61 -13.53 -13.93
CA ALA A 590 1.38 -13.17 -14.64
C ALA A 590 1.60 -13.06 -16.15
N LEU A 591 2.74 -12.52 -16.60
CA LEU A 591 3.11 -12.45 -18.01
C LEU A 591 3.34 -13.83 -18.62
N GLN A 592 4.00 -14.75 -17.91
CA GLN A 592 4.18 -16.12 -18.40
C GLN A 592 2.83 -16.78 -18.67
N THR A 593 1.92 -16.73 -17.69
CA THR A 593 0.57 -17.29 -17.86
C THR A 593 -0.21 -16.61 -18.99
N ALA A 594 -0.14 -15.28 -19.12
CA ALA A 594 -0.85 -14.55 -20.16
C ALA A 594 -0.27 -14.81 -21.57
N ILE A 595 1.06 -14.94 -21.70
CA ILE A 595 1.73 -15.27 -22.96
C ILE A 595 1.40 -16.71 -23.37
N GLU A 596 1.43 -17.66 -22.44
CA GLU A 596 1.04 -19.06 -22.69
C GLU A 596 -0.39 -19.14 -23.21
N ARG A 597 -1.34 -18.50 -22.52
CA ARG A 597 -2.75 -18.42 -22.94
C ARG A 597 -2.91 -17.86 -24.35
N ASP A 598 -2.31 -16.71 -24.65
CA ASP A 598 -2.44 -16.10 -25.97
C ASP A 598 -1.74 -16.92 -27.07
N SER A 599 -0.69 -17.67 -26.72
CA SER A 599 -0.03 -18.60 -27.63
C SER A 599 -0.89 -19.83 -27.95
N GLU A 600 -1.66 -20.32 -26.96
CA GLU A 600 -2.67 -21.34 -27.19
C GLU A 600 -3.76 -20.85 -28.16
N TRP A 601 -4.19 -19.59 -28.02
CA TRP A 601 -5.14 -18.97 -28.96
C TRP A 601 -4.58 -18.88 -30.38
N ILE A 602 -3.32 -18.46 -30.54
CA ILE A 602 -2.67 -18.46 -31.86
C ILE A 602 -2.71 -19.84 -32.50
N THR A 603 -2.43 -20.88 -31.72
CA THR A 603 -2.42 -22.26 -32.21
C THR A 603 -3.83 -22.75 -32.55
N ALA A 604 -4.82 -22.48 -31.69
CA ALA A 604 -6.22 -22.87 -31.87
C ALA A 604 -6.87 -22.22 -33.10
N TYR A 605 -6.53 -20.97 -33.40
CA TYR A 605 -7.03 -20.24 -34.58
C TYR A 605 -6.11 -20.36 -35.81
N GLY A 606 -4.98 -21.06 -35.70
CA GLY A 606 -4.00 -21.22 -36.77
C GLY A 606 -3.39 -19.90 -37.25
N ILE A 607 -3.25 -18.93 -36.36
CA ILE A 607 -2.73 -17.59 -36.67
C ILE A 607 -1.21 -17.65 -36.84
N LYS A 608 -0.65 -16.81 -37.72
CA LYS A 608 0.80 -16.69 -37.87
C LYS A 608 1.34 -15.67 -36.86
N ARG A 609 2.39 -16.06 -36.14
CA ARG A 609 3.09 -15.20 -35.19
C ARG A 609 4.05 -14.25 -35.91
N VAL A 610 3.95 -12.96 -35.61
CA VAL A 610 4.87 -11.91 -36.09
C VAL A 610 5.54 -11.26 -34.89
N ASP A 611 6.82 -11.60 -34.68
CA ASP A 611 7.60 -11.08 -33.57
C ASP A 611 8.12 -9.66 -33.85
N GLU A 612 7.60 -8.68 -33.11
CA GLU A 612 8.08 -7.30 -33.13
C GLU A 612 8.28 -6.79 -31.70
N MET A 613 9.42 -6.15 -31.45
CA MET A 613 9.70 -5.56 -30.15
C MET A 613 9.21 -4.12 -30.10
N ILE A 614 8.43 -3.80 -29.07
CA ILE A 614 7.85 -2.46 -28.90
C ILE A 614 8.76 -1.66 -27.96
N PRO A 615 9.39 -0.56 -28.44
CA PRO A 615 10.43 0.12 -27.67
C PRO A 615 9.91 0.90 -26.46
N THR A 616 8.66 1.40 -26.50
CA THR A 616 8.13 2.31 -25.46
C THR A 616 7.21 1.59 -24.46
N VAL A 617 7.79 0.68 -23.66
CA VAL A 617 7.05 -0.16 -22.69
C VAL A 617 6.28 0.66 -21.63
N THR A 618 6.85 1.76 -21.16
CA THR A 618 6.27 2.62 -20.11
C THR A 618 4.96 3.30 -20.50
N SER A 619 4.65 3.36 -21.80
CA SER A 619 3.39 3.96 -22.28
C SER A 619 2.16 3.10 -22.01
N PHE A 620 2.32 1.78 -21.90
CA PHE A 620 1.22 0.82 -21.74
C PHE A 620 1.38 -0.14 -20.56
N PHE A 621 2.48 -0.07 -19.82
CA PHE A 621 2.74 -0.90 -18.65
C PHE A 621 3.19 -0.08 -17.45
N LYS A 622 2.49 -0.25 -16.33
CA LYS A 622 2.80 0.37 -15.04
C LYS A 622 3.34 -0.68 -14.08
N THR A 623 4.59 -0.52 -13.64
CA THR A 623 5.29 -1.44 -12.72
C THR A 623 4.77 -1.39 -11.29
N GLU A 624 4.17 -0.27 -10.89
CA GLU A 624 3.69 -0.02 -9.52
C GLU A 624 2.30 -0.62 -9.26
N VAL A 625 1.57 -0.99 -10.31
CA VAL A 625 0.19 -1.47 -10.24
C VAL A 625 0.15 -2.98 -10.26
N ILE A 626 -0.56 -3.60 -9.32
CA ILE A 626 -0.73 -5.06 -9.23
C ILE A 626 -1.21 -5.64 -10.57
N PRO A 627 -0.74 -6.83 -11.00
CA PRO A 627 -1.12 -7.43 -12.28
C PRO A 627 -2.63 -7.44 -12.58
N LYS A 628 -3.48 -7.67 -11.57
CA LYS A 628 -4.95 -7.73 -11.71
C LYS A 628 -5.62 -6.41 -12.13
N GLU A 629 -4.95 -5.28 -11.91
CA GLU A 629 -5.47 -3.94 -12.22
C GLU A 629 -4.77 -3.33 -13.44
N ASN A 630 -3.76 -4.02 -13.96
CA ASN A 630 -2.97 -3.54 -15.08
C ASN A 630 -3.66 -3.92 -16.40
N SER A 631 -3.95 -2.93 -17.23
CA SER A 631 -4.66 -3.09 -18.50
C SER A 631 -3.96 -4.00 -19.50
N LEU A 632 -2.65 -4.22 -19.35
CA LEU A 632 -1.88 -5.10 -20.24
C LEU A 632 -2.38 -6.55 -20.23
N TYR A 633 -3.04 -7.03 -19.18
CA TYR A 633 -3.44 -8.44 -19.07
C TYR A 633 -4.83 -8.73 -19.68
N TYR A 634 -5.49 -7.69 -20.21
CA TYR A 634 -6.88 -7.73 -20.68
C TYR A 634 -6.97 -7.19 -22.11
N PHE A 635 -7.91 -7.73 -22.89
CA PHE A 635 -8.20 -7.13 -24.20
C PHE A 635 -9.00 -5.84 -24.04
N ALA A 636 -8.67 -4.86 -24.86
CA ALA A 636 -9.43 -3.63 -24.94
C ALA A 636 -10.82 -3.93 -25.53
N ALA A 637 -11.87 -3.62 -24.76
CA ALA A 637 -13.25 -3.70 -25.23
C ALA A 637 -13.46 -2.76 -26.42
N ASN A 638 -14.37 -3.13 -27.32
CA ASN A 638 -14.74 -2.26 -28.42
C ASN A 638 -15.56 -1.07 -27.89
N ARG A 639 -15.08 0.15 -28.12
CA ARG A 639 -15.76 1.39 -27.73
C ARG A 639 -16.41 2.10 -28.91
N GLU A 640 -15.99 1.75 -30.10
CA GLU A 640 -16.68 2.12 -31.33
C GLU A 640 -17.85 1.13 -31.41
N GLU A 641 -19.09 1.62 -31.31
CA GLU A 641 -20.30 0.78 -31.30
C GLU A 641 -20.50 0.09 -32.66
N ASP A 642 -19.61 -0.85 -32.99
CA ASP A 642 -19.66 -1.62 -34.23
C ASP A 642 -20.79 -2.64 -34.12
N ASP A 643 -21.84 -2.39 -34.89
CA ASP A 643 -22.99 -3.27 -34.98
C ASP A 643 -22.67 -4.46 -35.88
N ILE A 644 -22.78 -5.66 -35.30
CA ILE A 644 -22.64 -6.94 -35.99
C ILE A 644 -24.00 -7.58 -36.23
N PRO A 645 -24.19 -8.28 -37.36
CA PRO A 645 -25.45 -8.93 -37.66
C PRO A 645 -25.74 -10.10 -36.72
N ILE A 646 -27.01 -10.30 -36.39
CA ILE A 646 -27.54 -11.55 -35.87
C ILE A 646 -28.13 -12.35 -37.05
N ASN A 647 -27.67 -13.60 -37.22
CA ASN A 647 -28.14 -14.47 -38.30
C ASN A 647 -28.09 -13.77 -39.68
N THR A 648 -29.10 -13.98 -40.51
CA THR A 648 -29.30 -13.31 -41.80
C THR A 648 -30.59 -12.47 -41.81
N THR A 649 -31.14 -12.16 -40.63
CA THR A 649 -32.48 -11.57 -40.45
C THR A 649 -32.51 -10.05 -40.52
N GLY A 650 -31.33 -9.39 -40.52
CA GLY A 650 -31.19 -7.93 -40.51
C GLY A 650 -31.17 -7.28 -39.13
N ASP A 651 -31.33 -8.07 -38.06
CA ASP A 651 -31.12 -7.62 -36.68
C ASP A 651 -29.63 -7.44 -36.40
N THR A 652 -29.25 -6.47 -35.57
CA THR A 652 -27.86 -6.20 -35.19
C THR A 652 -27.67 -6.15 -33.67
N VAL A 653 -26.45 -6.42 -33.22
CA VAL A 653 -26.00 -6.26 -31.83
C VAL A 653 -24.62 -5.61 -31.80
N THR A 654 -24.28 -4.94 -30.71
CA THR A 654 -22.97 -4.31 -30.58
C THR A 654 -21.91 -5.36 -30.26
N SER A 655 -20.81 -5.34 -31.01
CA SER A 655 -19.72 -6.28 -30.83
C SER A 655 -18.90 -5.96 -29.56
N PRO A 656 -18.67 -6.91 -28.63
CA PRO A 656 -17.86 -6.65 -27.44
C PRO A 656 -16.37 -6.43 -27.76
N TYR A 657 -15.89 -7.00 -28.87
CA TYR A 657 -14.50 -6.92 -29.33
C TYR A 657 -14.46 -6.83 -30.85
N LYS A 658 -13.54 -6.03 -31.40
CA LYS A 658 -13.42 -5.81 -32.87
C LYS A 658 -13.28 -7.08 -33.71
N PHE A 659 -12.78 -8.17 -33.12
CA PHE A 659 -12.63 -9.45 -33.81
C PHE A 659 -13.91 -10.31 -33.83
N VAL A 660 -14.96 -9.94 -33.08
CA VAL A 660 -16.26 -10.64 -33.14
C VAL A 660 -17.05 -10.02 -34.29
N GLU A 661 -17.35 -10.81 -35.31
CA GLU A 661 -17.91 -10.35 -36.59
C GLU A 661 -19.41 -10.62 -36.71
N LYS A 662 -19.89 -11.72 -36.12
CA LYS A 662 -21.29 -12.14 -36.26
C LYS A 662 -21.75 -13.02 -35.10
N LEU A 663 -23.03 -12.87 -34.72
CA LEU A 663 -23.70 -13.74 -33.76
C LEU A 663 -24.73 -14.62 -34.48
N TRP A 664 -24.66 -15.93 -34.23
CA TRP A 664 -25.59 -16.93 -34.75
C TRP A 664 -26.48 -17.45 -33.61
N ILE A 665 -27.78 -17.27 -33.76
CA ILE A 665 -28.84 -17.77 -32.88
C ILE A 665 -29.84 -18.53 -33.76
N GLU A 666 -29.53 -19.78 -34.07
CA GLU A 666 -30.31 -20.61 -34.99
C GLU A 666 -31.32 -21.44 -34.21
N ARG A 667 -32.58 -21.48 -34.64
CA ARG A 667 -33.59 -22.34 -34.00
C ARG A 667 -33.25 -23.81 -34.27
N GLU A 668 -33.15 -24.60 -33.22
CA GLU A 668 -33.02 -26.06 -33.33
C GLU A 668 -34.43 -26.66 -33.27
N ASP A 669 -34.84 -27.30 -34.36
CA ASP A 669 -36.15 -27.92 -34.43
C ASP A 669 -36.14 -29.28 -33.76
N ILE A 670 -36.80 -29.34 -32.58
CA ILE A 670 -37.04 -30.57 -31.83
C ILE A 670 -38.53 -30.85 -31.86
N PHE A 671 -38.89 -32.08 -32.19
CA PHE A 671 -40.26 -32.56 -32.24
C PHE A 671 -40.44 -33.64 -31.18
N ASP A 672 -41.63 -33.69 -30.57
CA ASP A 672 -41.99 -34.82 -29.74
C ASP A 672 -42.27 -36.03 -30.66
N GLU A 673 -41.82 -37.22 -30.27
CA GLU A 673 -42.21 -38.43 -30.99
C GLU A 673 -43.73 -38.57 -30.84
N GLU A 674 -44.47 -38.63 -31.96
CA GLU A 674 -45.89 -38.96 -31.89
C GLU A 674 -46.01 -40.27 -31.12
N GLU A 675 -46.81 -40.29 -30.05
CA GLU A 675 -47.26 -41.53 -29.44
C GLU A 675 -47.98 -42.33 -30.52
N GLY A 676 -47.20 -43.17 -31.20
CA GLY A 676 -47.70 -44.16 -32.10
C GLY A 676 -48.58 -45.08 -31.28
N LYS A 677 -49.90 -44.88 -31.40
CA LYS A 677 -50.86 -45.97 -31.25
C LYS A 677 -50.33 -47.13 -32.09
N ALA A 678 -49.78 -48.13 -31.40
CA ALA A 678 -49.39 -49.41 -31.98
C ALA A 678 -50.58 -50.09 -32.65
#